data_AF-A0A2N1VEZ8-F1
#
_entry.id   AF-A0A2N1VEZ8-F1
#
_cell.length_a   1.000
_cell.length_b   1.000
_cell.length_c   1.000
_cell.angle_alpha   90.00
_cell.angle_beta   90.00
_cell.angle_gamma   90.00
#
_symmetry.space_group_name_H-M   'P 1'
#
loop_
_entity.id
_entity.type
_entity.pdbx_description
1 polymer ?
#
loop_
_entity_poly.entity_id
_entity_poly.type
_entity_poly.pdbx_seq_one_letter_code
_entity_poly.pdbx_strand_id
1 'polypeptide(L)'
;EIIENPIVANFKEGLSVLEYFISTHGARKGLADTALKTADAGYLTRRLCDVAQDVIITELDCGTIRGVYISALKDVELEREPLAERITGRVAQEDVYDPRTDDLFIEAGEVISEEIAEKIDEANIDQVYIRTVLTCESKRGVCAKCYGRNLTTGQLVENGEAVGIIAAQSIGEPGTQLTLRTFHLGGTSSRIASQSQVEANIGGIIKSDRLTYVEKTDFFGKVKVVIGRRGSIGIYDEDNRQIKKFEVPYGAELLVTDGQEIKKGQPLYNHDPYNSVIVADLTGFVSFIDLIDGVTIQQVADEQTGHVQKVVIESKDKTLTPSIQIKDSKGNEKVFNIPTRAYLSVEEGEEIQAGTILAKISKSSTKSRDITGGLPRVTELFEARRPHDPAVVAEIEGKVKFGARKKGSREIIVESLDGSIQKVYNVSYGKHILVQEGDEIPAGEKITDGPTDPHDILKIKGTNAVQEYLVNEIQDVYRLQGVKINDKHIEVIVRQMLQKLQVISASDTIFIEEDLVDRNKFIDENEKVKQMVFIQDPGQSKYKVAQLISRAKYREINADLNRKGKKPIKARDAEPATFDNILLGITHAALSTESFISAASFQETTKVLTNAATEARVDNLVGLKENVVMGHLIPAGTGLKKYRNIILTADEVETPVIEETVETEKESA
;
A
#
# COMPACT_ATOMS: atom_id res chain seq x y z
N GLU A 1 3.37 14.01 -27.26
CA GLU A 1 2.73 15.17 -27.89
C GLU A 1 1.52 14.67 -28.67
N ILE A 2 0.40 15.34 -28.51
CA ILE A 2 -0.83 15.06 -29.27
C ILE A 2 -0.70 15.85 -30.57
N ILE A 3 -1.01 15.22 -31.71
CA ILE A 3 -0.94 15.89 -33.01
C ILE A 3 -2.15 16.83 -33.12
N GLU A 4 -1.91 18.10 -33.43
CA GLU A 4 -2.95 19.14 -33.50
C GLU A 4 -4.05 18.83 -34.53
N ASN A 5 -3.69 18.17 -35.64
CA ASN A 5 -4.64 17.77 -36.68
C ASN A 5 -5.37 16.48 -36.29
N PRO A 6 -6.66 16.53 -35.93
CA PRO A 6 -7.42 15.33 -35.62
C PRO A 6 -7.77 14.54 -36.89
N ILE A 7 -7.96 13.24 -36.74
CA ILE A 7 -8.58 12.40 -37.77
C ILE A 7 -10.09 12.58 -37.63
N VAL A 8 -10.72 13.19 -38.63
CA VAL A 8 -12.17 13.51 -38.59
C VAL A 8 -12.98 12.38 -39.21
N ALA A 9 -12.42 11.71 -40.21
CA ALA A 9 -13.07 10.58 -40.87
C ALA A 9 -13.06 9.30 -40.01
N ASN A 10 -14.12 8.50 -40.13
CA ASN A 10 -14.18 7.17 -39.54
C ASN A 10 -13.84 6.08 -40.57
N PHE A 11 -13.61 4.84 -40.12
CA PHE A 11 -13.23 3.73 -41.01
C PHE A 11 -14.29 3.38 -42.07
N LYS A 12 -15.56 3.73 -41.86
CA LYS A 12 -16.64 3.50 -42.84
C LYS A 12 -16.60 4.53 -43.96
N GLU A 13 -16.29 5.78 -43.64
CA GLU A 13 -16.12 6.88 -44.60
C GLU A 13 -14.79 6.77 -45.36
N GLY A 14 -13.79 6.13 -44.74
CA GLY A 14 -12.45 5.96 -45.28
C GLY A 14 -11.53 7.10 -44.87
N LEU A 15 -10.25 6.79 -44.69
CA LEU A 15 -9.23 7.76 -44.27
C LEU A 15 -8.54 8.38 -45.49
N SER A 16 -8.28 9.68 -45.46
CA SER A 16 -7.39 10.32 -46.43
C SER A 16 -5.94 9.84 -46.27
N VAL A 17 -5.10 10.04 -47.30
CA VAL A 17 -3.68 9.65 -47.25
C VAL A 17 -2.96 10.34 -46.08
N LEU A 18 -3.30 11.59 -45.79
CA LEU A 18 -2.70 12.36 -44.70
C LEU A 18 -3.15 11.81 -43.33
N GLU A 19 -4.45 11.57 -43.13
CA GLU A 19 -4.98 10.98 -41.89
C GLU A 19 -4.40 9.58 -41.64
N TYR A 20 -4.29 8.77 -42.69
CA TYR A 20 -3.61 7.47 -42.62
C TYR A 20 -2.15 7.63 -42.20
N PHE A 21 -1.39 8.52 -42.85
CA PHE A 21 0.02 8.76 -42.52
C PHE A 21 0.21 9.25 -41.08
N ILE A 22 -0.66 10.15 -40.59
CA ILE A 22 -0.67 10.60 -39.20
C ILE A 22 -0.90 9.41 -38.25
N SER A 23 -1.88 8.55 -38.54
CA SER A 23 -2.16 7.36 -37.72
C SER A 23 -0.97 6.39 -37.65
N THR A 24 -0.16 6.29 -38.72
CA THR A 24 0.99 5.37 -38.76
C THR A 24 2.07 5.70 -37.72
N HIS A 25 2.22 6.96 -37.31
CA HIS A 25 3.20 7.35 -36.30
C HIS A 25 2.85 6.76 -34.93
N GLY A 26 1.59 6.89 -34.52
CA GLY A 26 1.06 6.29 -33.30
C GLY A 26 1.15 4.77 -33.34
N ALA A 27 0.74 4.16 -34.45
CA ALA A 27 0.80 2.70 -34.63
C ALA A 27 2.24 2.14 -34.56
N ARG A 28 3.19 2.79 -35.25
CA ARG A 28 4.60 2.38 -35.25
C ARG A 28 5.24 2.52 -33.87
N LYS A 29 4.95 3.62 -33.17
CA LYS A 29 5.41 3.80 -31.78
C LYS A 29 4.85 2.71 -30.87
N GLY A 30 3.55 2.43 -30.96
CA GLY A 30 2.90 1.36 -30.20
C GLY A 30 3.54 -0.02 -30.44
N LEU A 31 3.85 -0.37 -31.69
CA LEU A 31 4.55 -1.62 -32.02
C LEU A 31 5.96 -1.69 -31.43
N ALA A 32 6.73 -0.60 -31.54
CA ALA A 32 8.08 -0.55 -30.99
C ALA A 32 8.07 -0.65 -29.46
N ASP A 33 7.19 0.10 -28.80
CA ASP A 33 7.02 0.05 -27.34
C ASP A 33 6.61 -1.33 -26.88
N THR A 34 5.69 -1.99 -27.60
CA THR A 34 5.27 -3.37 -27.31
C THR A 34 6.44 -4.33 -27.40
N ALA A 35 7.25 -4.25 -28.47
CA ALA A 35 8.39 -5.13 -28.67
C ALA A 35 9.46 -4.96 -27.59
N LEU A 36 9.71 -3.72 -27.13
CA LEU A 36 10.72 -3.43 -26.11
C LEU A 36 10.21 -3.76 -24.70
N LYS A 37 9.05 -3.25 -24.31
CA LYS A 37 8.54 -3.34 -22.93
C LYS A 37 8.10 -4.75 -22.54
N THR A 38 7.79 -5.62 -23.50
CA THR A 38 7.44 -7.03 -23.20
C THR A 38 8.61 -7.75 -22.53
N ALA A 39 9.85 -7.41 -22.90
CA ALA A 39 11.04 -7.95 -22.25
C ALA A 39 11.12 -7.53 -20.77
N ASP A 40 10.79 -6.27 -20.46
CA ASP A 40 10.79 -5.75 -19.08
C ASP A 40 9.76 -6.45 -18.20
N ALA A 41 8.55 -6.70 -18.73
CA ALA A 41 7.49 -7.41 -18.03
C ALA A 41 7.85 -8.90 -17.77
N GLY A 42 8.41 -9.57 -18.78
CA GLY A 42 8.90 -10.94 -18.63
C GLY A 42 10.05 -11.03 -17.61
N TYR A 43 10.95 -10.04 -17.62
CA TYR A 43 12.04 -9.95 -16.67
C TYR A 43 11.57 -9.62 -15.24
N LEU A 44 10.52 -8.81 -15.07
CA LEU A 44 9.85 -8.64 -13.78
C LEU A 44 9.25 -9.97 -13.29
N THR A 45 8.54 -10.70 -14.15
CA THR A 45 7.93 -12.00 -13.81
C THR A 45 8.96 -13.00 -13.32
N ARG A 46 10.11 -13.07 -14.00
CA ARG A 46 11.26 -13.87 -13.55
C ARG A 46 11.69 -13.50 -12.13
N ARG A 47 11.90 -12.20 -11.86
CA ARG A 47 12.30 -11.70 -10.54
C ARG A 47 11.26 -12.03 -9.45
N LEU A 48 9.98 -11.92 -9.76
CA LEU A 48 8.90 -12.29 -8.83
C LEU A 48 8.95 -13.79 -8.48
N CYS A 49 9.13 -14.66 -9.48
CA CYS A 49 9.29 -16.10 -9.24
C CYS A 49 10.51 -16.40 -8.38
N ASP A 50 11.63 -15.73 -8.64
CA ASP A 50 12.89 -15.95 -7.92
C ASP A 50 12.79 -15.58 -6.43
N VAL A 51 12.01 -14.55 -6.09
CA VAL A 51 11.76 -14.14 -4.69
C VAL A 51 10.72 -15.00 -3.99
N ALA A 52 9.71 -15.45 -4.73
CA ALA A 52 8.53 -16.10 -4.15
C ALA A 52 8.59 -17.65 -4.18
N GLN A 53 9.53 -18.25 -4.90
CA GLN A 53 9.61 -19.71 -5.09
C GLN A 53 9.57 -20.53 -3.78
N ASP A 54 10.12 -20.02 -2.68
CA ASP A 54 10.21 -20.76 -1.42
C ASP A 54 8.95 -20.60 -0.55
N VAL A 55 7.95 -19.87 -1.05
CA VAL A 55 6.66 -19.68 -0.40
C VAL A 55 5.69 -20.78 -0.83
N ILE A 56 5.58 -21.79 0.03
CA ILE A 56 4.65 -22.93 -0.10
C ILE A 56 3.72 -22.99 1.11
N ILE A 57 2.58 -23.68 0.99
CA ILE A 57 1.76 -23.99 2.16
C ILE A 57 2.38 -25.15 2.94
N THR A 58 2.75 -24.92 4.19
CA THR A 58 3.47 -25.92 5.01
C THR A 58 2.64 -26.53 6.12
N GLU A 59 1.67 -25.77 6.64
CA GLU A 59 0.83 -26.15 7.77
C GLU A 59 -0.57 -25.57 7.62
N LEU A 60 -1.54 -26.11 8.38
CA LEU A 60 -2.93 -25.65 8.31
C LEU A 60 -3.13 -24.30 9.01
N ASP A 61 -2.57 -24.14 10.21
CA ASP A 61 -2.74 -22.95 11.03
C ASP A 61 -1.45 -22.66 11.81
N CYS A 62 -0.91 -21.44 11.66
CA CYS A 62 0.26 -21.00 12.41
C CYS A 62 -0.07 -20.51 13.84
N GLY A 63 -1.35 -20.43 14.21
CA GLY A 63 -1.80 -19.98 15.53
C GLY A 63 -1.65 -18.48 15.80
N THR A 64 -1.41 -17.68 14.76
CA THR A 64 -1.28 -16.23 14.92
C THR A 64 -2.61 -15.62 15.36
N ILE A 65 -2.55 -14.73 16.34
CA ILE A 65 -3.69 -13.89 16.76
C ILE A 65 -3.75 -12.57 15.96
N ARG A 66 -2.77 -12.35 15.06
CA ARG A 66 -2.61 -11.11 14.33
C ARG A 66 -3.30 -11.20 12.96
N GLY A 67 -4.17 -10.26 12.69
CA GLY A 67 -4.79 -9.99 11.39
C GLY A 67 -4.54 -8.57 10.91
N VAL A 68 -5.22 -8.22 9.81
CA VAL A 68 -5.28 -6.87 9.25
C VAL A 68 -6.75 -6.50 9.04
N TYR A 69 -7.10 -5.26 9.36
CA TYR A 69 -8.42 -4.70 9.03
C TYR A 69 -8.44 -4.38 7.55
N ILE A 70 -9.36 -5.02 6.81
CA ILE A 70 -9.58 -4.72 5.40
C ILE A 70 -10.86 -3.91 5.28
N SER A 71 -10.77 -2.79 4.57
CA SER A 71 -11.89 -1.96 4.17
C SER A 71 -12.08 -2.01 2.66
N ALA A 72 -13.26 -1.60 2.19
CA ALA A 72 -13.47 -1.31 0.77
C ALA A 72 -12.45 -0.26 0.29
N LEU A 73 -11.92 -0.45 -0.93
CA LEU A 73 -10.94 0.47 -1.51
C LEU A 73 -11.72 1.58 -2.25
N LYS A 74 -11.83 2.73 -1.58
CA LYS A 74 -12.58 3.90 -2.04
C LYS A 74 -11.60 4.93 -2.59
N ASP A 75 -11.86 5.42 -3.80
CA ASP A 75 -11.53 6.82 -4.07
C ASP A 75 -12.62 7.69 -3.44
N VAL A 76 -12.31 8.96 -3.19
CA VAL A 76 -13.21 9.97 -2.59
C VAL A 76 -14.65 9.95 -3.14
N GLU A 77 -14.88 9.45 -4.36
CA GLU A 77 -16.17 9.46 -5.06
C GLU A 77 -16.74 8.08 -5.46
N LEU A 78 -15.91 7.06 -5.68
CA LEU A 78 -16.34 5.76 -6.23
C LEU A 78 -15.70 4.60 -5.45
N GLU A 79 -16.54 3.66 -4.98
CA GLU A 79 -16.08 2.36 -4.53
C GLU A 79 -15.46 1.63 -5.74
N ARG A 80 -14.12 1.67 -5.83
CA ARG A 80 -13.38 0.96 -6.87
C ARG A 80 -13.43 -0.55 -6.60
N GLU A 81 -13.42 -0.92 -5.32
CA GLU A 81 -13.51 -2.30 -4.84
C GLU A 81 -14.49 -2.41 -3.66
N PRO A 82 -15.61 -3.13 -3.84
CA PRO A 82 -16.48 -3.49 -2.73
C PRO A 82 -15.73 -4.31 -1.68
N LEU A 83 -16.17 -4.23 -0.42
CA LEU A 83 -15.53 -4.99 0.65
C LEU A 83 -15.65 -6.50 0.39
N ALA A 84 -16.80 -6.93 -0.13
CA ALA A 84 -17.08 -8.33 -0.47
C ALA A 84 -15.99 -8.96 -1.35
N GLU A 85 -15.53 -8.27 -2.41
CA GLU A 85 -14.53 -8.78 -3.35
C GLU A 85 -13.16 -9.01 -2.66
N ARG A 86 -12.80 -8.16 -1.68
CA ARG A 86 -11.52 -8.26 -0.95
C ARG A 86 -11.50 -9.37 0.09
N ILE A 87 -12.62 -9.55 0.79
CA ILE A 87 -12.71 -10.52 1.90
C ILE A 87 -13.07 -11.93 1.42
N THR A 88 -13.63 -12.07 0.21
CA THR A 88 -14.02 -13.37 -0.34
C THR A 88 -12.84 -14.35 -0.36
N GLY A 89 -13.03 -15.52 0.24
CA GLY A 89 -12.01 -16.55 0.31
C GLY A 89 -10.85 -16.25 1.27
N ARG A 90 -11.00 -15.25 2.16
CA ARG A 90 -10.11 -15.02 3.32
C ARG A 90 -10.67 -15.70 4.55
N VAL A 91 -9.89 -15.73 5.64
CA VAL A 91 -10.31 -16.30 6.92
C VAL A 91 -10.56 -15.16 7.90
N ALA A 92 -11.72 -15.17 8.56
CA ALA A 92 -12.05 -14.19 9.60
C ALA A 92 -11.14 -14.40 10.83
N GLN A 93 -10.65 -13.31 11.42
CA GLN A 93 -9.83 -13.38 12.63
C GLN A 93 -10.66 -13.14 13.91
N GLU A 94 -11.80 -12.48 13.78
CA GLU A 94 -12.78 -12.21 14.84
C GLU A 94 -14.18 -12.58 14.34
N ASP A 95 -15.09 -12.80 15.28
CA ASP A 95 -16.51 -13.04 15.01
C ASP A 95 -17.13 -11.78 14.39
N VAL A 96 -17.85 -11.93 13.27
CA VAL A 96 -18.48 -10.81 12.58
C VAL A 96 -20.00 -10.90 12.78
N TYR A 97 -20.58 -9.84 13.35
CA TYR A 97 -22.01 -9.76 13.66
C TYR A 97 -22.70 -8.71 12.78
N ASP A 98 -24.00 -8.90 12.55
CA ASP A 98 -24.86 -7.87 11.97
C ASP A 98 -25.02 -6.70 12.97
N PRO A 99 -24.65 -5.46 12.62
CA PRO A 99 -24.78 -4.31 13.51
C PRO A 99 -26.23 -3.95 13.89
N ARG A 100 -27.23 -4.48 13.17
CA ARG A 100 -28.66 -4.20 13.39
C ARG A 100 -29.34 -5.29 14.21
N THR A 101 -29.12 -6.56 13.86
CA THR A 101 -29.83 -7.69 14.47
C THR A 101 -29.01 -8.41 15.54
N ASP A 102 -27.70 -8.15 15.63
CA ASP A 102 -26.75 -8.88 16.48
C ASP A 102 -26.62 -10.37 16.10
N ASP A 103 -27.05 -10.73 14.88
CA ASP A 103 -26.90 -12.07 14.34
C ASP A 103 -25.45 -12.32 13.90
N LEU A 104 -24.90 -13.48 14.25
CA LEU A 104 -23.55 -13.88 13.87
C LEU A 104 -23.52 -14.28 12.38
N PHE A 105 -22.70 -13.58 11.59
CA PHE A 105 -22.47 -13.91 10.17
C PHE A 105 -21.42 -15.00 9.98
N ILE A 106 -20.29 -14.92 10.71
CA ILE A 106 -19.19 -15.88 10.62
C ILE A 106 -18.38 -15.92 11.92
N GLU A 107 -17.96 -17.12 12.31
CA GLU A 107 -17.08 -17.33 13.47
C GLU A 107 -15.60 -17.09 13.13
N ALA A 108 -14.82 -16.71 14.13
CA ALA A 108 -13.38 -16.55 14.03
C ALA A 108 -12.70 -17.85 13.58
N GLY A 109 -11.89 -17.75 12.53
CA GLY A 109 -11.13 -18.88 11.98
C GLY A 109 -11.82 -19.62 10.83
N GLU A 110 -13.02 -19.22 10.45
CA GLU A 110 -13.73 -19.75 9.28
C GLU A 110 -13.42 -18.99 7.98
N VAL A 111 -13.59 -19.67 6.84
CA VAL A 111 -13.38 -19.08 5.51
C VAL A 111 -14.63 -18.31 5.10
N ILE A 112 -14.45 -17.04 4.74
CA ILE A 112 -15.50 -16.17 4.23
C ILE A 112 -15.89 -16.64 2.82
N SER A 113 -17.10 -17.16 2.68
CA SER A 113 -17.71 -17.52 1.40
C SER A 113 -18.24 -16.28 0.66
N GLU A 114 -18.56 -16.42 -0.63
CA GLU A 114 -19.16 -15.34 -1.43
C GLU A 114 -20.49 -14.85 -0.81
N GLU A 115 -21.34 -15.78 -0.37
CA GLU A 115 -22.62 -15.46 0.27
C GLU A 115 -22.46 -14.68 1.59
N ILE A 116 -21.46 -15.05 2.41
CA ILE A 116 -21.18 -14.34 3.66
C ILE A 116 -20.59 -12.96 3.35
N ALA A 117 -19.71 -12.87 2.35
CA ALA A 117 -19.10 -11.61 1.95
C ALA A 117 -20.14 -10.60 1.45
N GLU A 118 -21.14 -11.05 0.68
CA GLU A 118 -22.26 -10.22 0.23
C GLU A 118 -23.12 -9.74 1.42
N LYS A 119 -23.44 -10.62 2.38
CA LYS A 119 -24.17 -10.22 3.60
C LYS A 119 -23.44 -9.16 4.42
N ILE A 120 -22.12 -9.29 4.56
CA ILE A 120 -21.28 -8.32 5.26
C ILE A 120 -21.33 -6.94 4.56
N ASP A 121 -21.29 -6.93 3.23
CA ASP A 121 -21.34 -5.71 2.43
C ASP A 121 -22.74 -5.05 2.48
N GLU A 122 -23.81 -5.85 2.40
CA GLU A 122 -25.20 -5.40 2.55
C GLU A 122 -25.49 -4.83 3.96
N ALA A 123 -24.85 -5.39 4.98
CA ALA A 123 -24.91 -4.90 6.35
C ALA A 123 -24.18 -3.55 6.55
N ASN A 124 -23.47 -3.05 5.53
CA ASN A 124 -22.67 -1.82 5.54
C ASN A 124 -21.59 -1.81 6.64
N ILE A 125 -20.94 -2.96 6.87
CA ILE A 125 -19.78 -3.05 7.74
C ILE A 125 -18.59 -2.38 7.04
N ASP A 126 -17.97 -1.38 7.67
CA ASP A 126 -16.89 -0.61 7.04
C ASP A 126 -15.56 -1.39 6.94
N GLN A 127 -15.28 -2.26 7.90
CA GLN A 127 -14.02 -3.01 7.99
C GLN A 127 -14.21 -4.39 8.63
N VAL A 128 -13.45 -5.37 8.14
CA VAL A 128 -13.43 -6.73 8.69
C VAL A 128 -12.01 -7.11 9.05
N TYR A 129 -11.83 -7.71 10.23
CA TYR A 129 -10.53 -8.20 10.68
C TYR A 129 -10.27 -9.61 10.11
N ILE A 130 -9.29 -9.72 9.21
CA ILE A 130 -8.99 -10.97 8.51
C ILE A 130 -7.56 -11.45 8.78
N ARG A 131 -7.34 -12.74 8.57
CA ARG A 131 -6.01 -13.32 8.44
C ARG A 131 -5.43 -12.99 7.07
N THR A 132 -4.14 -12.69 7.06
CA THR A 132 -3.40 -12.32 5.86
C THR A 132 -2.06 -13.05 5.82
N VAL A 133 -1.49 -13.17 4.62
CA VAL A 133 -0.15 -13.71 4.41
C VAL A 133 0.90 -12.84 5.12
N LEU A 134 0.65 -11.54 5.24
CA LEU A 134 1.58 -10.57 5.86
C LEU A 134 1.86 -10.85 7.34
N THR A 135 0.85 -11.30 8.09
CA THR A 135 0.93 -11.58 9.54
C THR A 135 1.20 -13.04 9.87
N CYS A 136 1.46 -13.88 8.85
CA CYS A 136 1.70 -15.30 9.03
C CYS A 136 3.04 -15.56 9.73
N GLU A 137 2.97 -16.23 10.88
CA GLU A 137 4.12 -16.58 11.74
C GLU A 137 4.73 -17.95 11.42
N SER A 138 4.26 -18.60 10.35
CA SER A 138 4.85 -19.87 9.89
C SER A 138 6.33 -19.69 9.55
N LYS A 139 7.18 -20.53 10.15
CA LYS A 139 8.65 -20.49 9.99
C LYS A 139 9.10 -20.72 8.56
N ARG A 140 8.33 -21.48 7.79
CA ARG A 140 8.64 -21.79 6.40
C ARG A 140 7.36 -21.69 5.59
N GLY A 141 7.40 -20.92 4.51
CA GLY A 141 6.22 -20.72 3.69
C GLY A 141 5.11 -20.01 4.45
N VAL A 142 3.86 -20.40 4.23
CA VAL A 142 2.66 -19.77 4.80
C VAL A 142 1.71 -20.88 5.29
N CYS A 143 0.86 -20.59 6.28
CA CYS A 143 -0.18 -21.54 6.68
C CYS A 143 -1.45 -21.40 5.84
N ALA A 144 -2.23 -22.49 5.73
CA ALA A 144 -3.43 -22.53 4.91
C ALA A 144 -4.45 -21.46 5.31
N LYS A 145 -4.70 -21.25 6.61
CA LYS A 145 -5.65 -20.24 7.09
C LYS A 145 -5.23 -18.79 6.80
N CYS A 146 -3.93 -18.47 6.82
CA CYS A 146 -3.48 -17.11 6.48
C CYS A 146 -3.58 -16.80 4.97
N TYR A 147 -3.51 -17.82 4.12
CA TYR A 147 -3.72 -17.67 2.67
C TYR A 147 -5.21 -17.73 2.27
N GLY A 148 -5.96 -18.61 2.95
CA GLY A 148 -7.38 -18.85 2.74
C GLY A 148 -7.67 -19.79 1.57
N ARG A 149 -8.71 -19.45 0.81
CA ARG A 149 -9.23 -20.22 -0.31
C ARG A 149 -8.29 -20.18 -1.52
N ASN A 150 -8.09 -21.33 -2.14
CA ASN A 150 -7.50 -21.45 -3.47
C ASN A 150 -8.52 -20.96 -4.50
N LEU A 151 -8.12 -19.96 -5.30
CA LEU A 151 -9.00 -19.31 -6.28
C LEU A 151 -9.33 -20.21 -7.48
N THR A 152 -8.58 -21.29 -7.69
CA THR A 152 -8.80 -22.24 -8.80
C THR A 152 -9.78 -23.33 -8.44
N THR A 153 -9.64 -23.92 -7.24
CA THR A 153 -10.47 -25.04 -6.79
C THR A 153 -11.70 -24.60 -6.00
N GLY A 154 -11.66 -23.38 -5.46
CA GLY A 154 -12.71 -22.87 -4.59
C GLY A 154 -12.74 -23.54 -3.21
N GLN A 155 -11.68 -24.25 -2.80
CA GLN A 155 -11.56 -24.86 -1.48
C GLN A 155 -10.44 -24.22 -0.68
N LEU A 156 -10.34 -24.54 0.62
CA LEU A 156 -9.19 -24.13 1.42
C LEU A 156 -7.91 -24.70 0.80
N VAL A 157 -6.85 -23.89 0.76
CA VAL A 157 -5.56 -24.29 0.19
C VAL A 157 -4.97 -25.49 0.92
N GLU A 158 -4.35 -26.42 0.17
CA GLU A 158 -3.79 -27.65 0.73
C GLU A 158 -2.30 -27.53 1.06
N ASN A 159 -1.83 -28.36 1.99
CA ASN A 159 -0.42 -28.45 2.31
C ASN A 159 0.39 -28.95 1.10
N GLY A 160 1.41 -28.19 0.74
CA GLY A 160 2.28 -28.42 -0.41
C GLY A 160 2.01 -27.51 -1.58
N GLU A 161 0.94 -26.71 -1.56
CA GLU A 161 0.64 -25.83 -2.68
C GLU A 161 1.68 -24.72 -2.83
N ALA A 162 2.17 -24.52 -4.05
CA ALA A 162 3.25 -23.57 -4.36
C ALA A 162 2.71 -22.16 -4.61
N VAL A 163 2.07 -21.58 -3.58
CA VAL A 163 1.38 -20.28 -3.65
C VAL A 163 2.27 -19.12 -4.08
N GLY A 164 3.58 -19.19 -3.83
CA GLY A 164 4.55 -18.20 -4.29
C GLY A 164 4.69 -18.13 -5.81
N ILE A 165 4.77 -19.28 -6.48
CA ILE A 165 4.84 -19.33 -7.95
C ILE A 165 3.51 -18.89 -8.56
N ILE A 166 2.39 -19.32 -7.98
CA ILE A 166 1.05 -18.89 -8.39
C ILE A 166 0.95 -17.36 -8.30
N ALA A 167 1.33 -16.77 -7.17
CA ALA A 167 1.32 -15.33 -6.97
C ALA A 167 2.19 -14.57 -7.97
N ALA A 168 3.43 -15.03 -8.20
CA ALA A 168 4.32 -14.41 -9.17
C ALA A 168 3.75 -14.42 -10.59
N GLN A 169 3.11 -15.53 -11.00
CA GLN A 169 2.47 -15.65 -12.31
C GLN A 169 1.22 -14.77 -12.42
N SER A 170 0.37 -14.75 -11.39
CA SER A 170 -0.84 -13.92 -11.32
C SER A 170 -0.56 -12.42 -11.40
N ILE A 171 0.67 -11.99 -11.09
CA ILE A 171 1.12 -10.59 -11.21
C ILE A 171 1.84 -10.37 -12.55
N GLY A 172 2.69 -11.30 -12.95
CA GLY A 172 3.56 -11.19 -14.12
C GLY A 172 2.86 -11.35 -15.47
N GLU A 173 1.94 -12.32 -15.59
CA GLU A 173 1.19 -12.55 -16.82
C GLU A 173 0.33 -11.33 -17.19
N PRO A 174 -0.47 -10.75 -16.26
CA PRO A 174 -1.20 -9.54 -16.58
C PRO A 174 -0.27 -8.36 -16.83
N GLY A 175 0.87 -8.25 -16.14
CA GLY A 175 1.86 -7.21 -16.42
C GLY A 175 2.40 -7.23 -17.86
N THR A 176 2.57 -8.43 -18.42
CA THR A 176 2.95 -8.63 -19.82
C THR A 176 1.77 -8.27 -20.74
N GLN A 177 0.56 -8.69 -20.38
CA GLN A 177 -0.66 -8.37 -21.12
C GLN A 177 -0.94 -6.87 -21.19
N LEU A 178 -0.70 -6.13 -20.10
CA LEU A 178 -0.81 -4.67 -20.05
C LEU A 178 0.05 -4.03 -21.13
N THR A 179 1.28 -4.49 -21.24
CA THR A 179 2.23 -4.01 -22.24
C THR A 179 1.74 -4.28 -23.68
N LEU A 180 1.14 -5.46 -23.91
CA LEU A 180 0.59 -5.83 -25.23
C LEU A 180 -0.69 -5.06 -25.58
N ARG A 181 -1.58 -4.80 -24.61
CA ARG A 181 -2.87 -4.11 -24.81
C ARG A 181 -2.72 -2.64 -25.18
N THR A 182 -1.57 -2.02 -24.88
CA THR A 182 -1.25 -0.63 -25.24
C THR A 182 -1.49 -0.31 -26.72
N PHE A 183 -1.36 -1.32 -27.60
CA PHE A 183 -1.53 -1.21 -29.05
C PHE A 183 -2.92 -0.68 -29.46
N HIS A 184 -3.99 -1.08 -28.78
CA HIS A 184 -5.36 -0.72 -29.21
C HIS A 184 -5.80 0.68 -28.78
N LEU A 185 -5.17 1.24 -27.75
CA LEU A 185 -5.53 2.54 -27.18
C LEU A 185 -4.58 3.67 -27.60
N GLY A 186 -3.40 3.35 -28.16
CA GLY A 186 -2.44 4.35 -28.65
C GLY A 186 -2.95 5.28 -29.76
N GLY A 187 -4.10 4.96 -30.38
CA GLY A 187 -4.78 5.79 -31.38
C GLY A 187 -6.05 6.51 -30.88
N THR A 188 -6.52 6.24 -29.66
CA THR A 188 -7.75 6.85 -29.10
C THR A 188 -7.55 7.29 -27.65
N SER A 189 -7.65 8.59 -27.38
CA SER A 189 -7.60 9.13 -26.02
C SER A 189 -9.02 9.25 -25.49
N SER A 190 -9.41 8.38 -24.56
CA SER A 190 -10.69 8.46 -23.85
C SER A 190 -10.44 8.83 -22.39
N ARG A 191 -10.88 10.02 -21.99
CA ARG A 191 -10.88 10.44 -20.57
C ARG A 191 -12.20 9.98 -19.95
N ILE A 192 -12.11 9.28 -18.83
CA ILE A 192 -13.29 9.02 -17.99
C ILE A 192 -13.53 10.29 -17.17
N ALA A 193 -14.74 10.84 -17.26
CA ALA A 193 -15.16 11.96 -16.44
C ALA A 193 -15.41 11.45 -15.02
N SER A 194 -14.70 12.00 -14.03
CA SER A 194 -15.00 11.81 -12.61
C SER A 194 -16.19 12.68 -12.24
N GLN A 195 -17.02 12.20 -11.30
CA GLN A 195 -18.28 12.86 -10.95
C GLN A 195 -18.03 13.92 -9.88
N SER A 196 -18.17 15.20 -10.23
CA SER A 196 -17.96 16.31 -9.29
C SER A 196 -18.92 16.37 -8.09
N GLN A 197 -19.93 15.51 -8.02
CA GLN A 197 -20.98 15.51 -7.02
C GLN A 197 -20.98 14.18 -6.26
N VAL A 198 -20.86 14.24 -4.93
CA VAL A 198 -20.89 13.06 -4.05
C VAL A 198 -22.28 12.86 -3.49
N GLU A 199 -22.84 11.66 -3.67
CA GLU A 199 -24.20 11.29 -3.22
C GLU A 199 -24.19 10.37 -2.00
N ALA A 200 -25.28 10.40 -1.22
CA ALA A 200 -25.45 9.55 -0.07
C ALA A 200 -25.89 8.13 -0.48
N ASN A 201 -25.11 7.11 -0.11
CA ASN A 201 -25.45 5.71 -0.42
C ASN A 201 -26.62 5.17 0.43
N ILE A 202 -26.94 5.83 1.54
CA ILE A 202 -27.93 5.41 2.54
C ILE A 202 -28.68 6.65 3.05
N GLY A 203 -29.92 6.49 3.51
CA GLY A 203 -30.64 7.54 4.24
C GLY A 203 -30.26 7.59 5.71
N GLY A 204 -30.54 8.73 6.36
CA GLY A 204 -30.27 8.93 7.78
C GLY A 204 -30.17 10.41 8.14
N ILE A 205 -29.70 10.70 9.35
CA ILE A 205 -29.52 12.05 9.87
C ILE A 205 -28.05 12.45 9.75
N ILE A 206 -27.78 13.60 9.15
CA ILE A 206 -26.43 14.13 9.01
C ILE A 206 -25.94 14.72 10.33
N LYS A 207 -24.72 14.37 10.73
CA LYS A 207 -23.94 15.12 11.72
C LYS A 207 -22.56 15.44 11.19
N SER A 208 -22.18 16.70 11.31
CA SER A 208 -20.88 17.21 10.95
C SER A 208 -19.90 17.09 12.12
N ASP A 209 -18.67 16.66 11.82
CA ASP A 209 -17.56 16.60 12.77
C ASP A 209 -16.42 17.48 12.25
N ARG A 210 -16.00 18.45 13.07
CA ARG A 210 -14.91 19.42 12.78
C ARG A 210 -15.03 20.13 11.41
N LEU A 211 -16.26 20.34 10.93
CA LEU A 211 -16.54 20.99 9.65
C LEU A 211 -16.64 22.50 9.83
N THR A 212 -15.71 23.25 9.25
CA THR A 212 -15.78 24.71 9.17
C THR A 212 -16.04 25.14 7.73
N TYR A 213 -17.03 26.00 7.54
CA TYR A 213 -17.43 26.50 6.23
C TYR A 213 -17.73 28.01 6.29
N VAL A 214 -17.64 28.66 5.13
CA VAL A 214 -18.04 30.06 4.91
C VAL A 214 -19.18 30.10 3.89
N GLU A 215 -20.10 31.03 4.07
CA GLU A 215 -21.19 31.24 3.11
C GLU A 215 -20.74 32.24 2.05
N LYS A 216 -20.70 31.78 0.80
CA LYS A 216 -20.49 32.62 -0.38
C LYS A 216 -21.83 32.85 -1.06
N THR A 217 -22.05 34.06 -1.59
CA THR A 217 -23.23 34.34 -2.41
C THR A 217 -22.81 34.30 -3.88
N ASP A 218 -23.22 33.27 -4.60
CA ASP A 218 -23.04 33.18 -6.05
C ASP A 218 -24.32 33.58 -6.79
N PHE A 219 -24.22 33.72 -8.11
CA PHE A 219 -25.33 34.11 -8.99
C PHE A 219 -26.56 33.19 -8.88
N PHE A 220 -26.36 31.92 -8.47
CA PHE A 220 -27.39 30.89 -8.34
C PHE A 220 -27.92 30.69 -6.90
N GLY A 221 -27.37 31.40 -5.91
CA GLY A 221 -27.80 31.30 -4.51
C GLY A 221 -26.65 31.35 -3.50
N LYS A 222 -26.96 31.07 -2.23
CA LYS A 222 -25.96 30.93 -1.17
C LYS A 222 -25.37 29.53 -1.19
N VAL A 223 -24.05 29.44 -1.30
CA VAL A 223 -23.29 28.19 -1.29
C VAL A 223 -22.39 28.17 -0.06
N LYS A 224 -22.29 27.02 0.60
CA LYS A 224 -21.42 26.83 1.77
C LYS A 224 -20.11 26.20 1.31
N VAL A 225 -19.01 26.95 1.37
CA VAL A 225 -17.69 26.47 0.95
C VAL A 225 -16.88 26.04 2.16
N VAL A 226 -16.36 24.83 2.16
CA VAL A 226 -15.56 24.26 3.26
C VAL A 226 -14.18 24.89 3.30
N ILE A 227 -13.83 25.46 4.45
CA ILE A 227 -12.49 26.02 4.72
C ILE A 227 -11.67 25.14 5.67
N GLY A 228 -12.31 24.18 6.35
CA GLY A 228 -11.63 23.19 7.18
C GLY A 228 -10.98 22.09 6.34
N ARG A 229 -9.73 21.73 6.63
CA ARG A 229 -9.02 20.62 5.95
C ARG A 229 -9.35 19.22 6.50
N ARG A 230 -10.10 19.14 7.60
CA ARG A 230 -10.38 17.88 8.34
C ARG A 230 -11.85 17.69 8.72
N GLY A 231 -12.74 18.37 8.00
CA GLY A 231 -14.16 18.20 8.22
C GLY A 231 -14.63 16.83 7.72
N SER A 232 -15.54 16.21 8.46
CA SER A 232 -16.22 14.99 8.00
C SER A 232 -17.72 15.07 8.26
N ILE A 233 -18.48 14.35 7.45
CA ILE A 233 -19.93 14.19 7.56
C ILE A 233 -20.21 12.74 7.94
N GLY A 234 -20.83 12.53 9.09
CA GLY A 234 -21.37 11.24 9.50
C GLY A 234 -22.87 11.14 9.18
N ILE A 235 -23.31 9.98 8.71
CA ILE A 235 -24.72 9.61 8.59
C ILE A 235 -25.07 8.73 9.79
N TYR A 236 -26.09 9.15 10.54
CA TYR A 236 -26.55 8.49 11.75
C TYR A 236 -27.96 7.92 11.57
N ASP A 237 -28.26 6.82 12.25
CA ASP A 237 -29.60 6.26 12.33
C ASP A 237 -30.49 7.01 13.34
N GLU A 238 -31.78 6.67 13.41
CA GLU A 238 -32.72 7.15 14.43
C GLU A 238 -32.23 6.85 15.87
N ASP A 239 -31.52 5.72 16.05
CA ASP A 239 -30.88 5.31 17.31
C ASP A 239 -29.56 6.04 17.60
N ASN A 240 -29.20 7.06 16.81
CA ASN A 240 -27.98 7.84 16.97
C ASN A 240 -26.67 7.03 16.85
N ARG A 241 -26.72 5.88 16.17
CA ARG A 241 -25.54 5.08 15.79
C ARG A 241 -24.97 5.62 14.49
N GLN A 242 -23.64 5.80 14.44
CA GLN A 242 -22.97 6.24 13.21
C GLN A 242 -22.91 5.07 12.22
N ILE A 243 -23.62 5.19 11.09
CA ILE A 243 -23.66 4.17 10.05
C ILE A 243 -22.51 4.37 9.08
N LYS A 244 -22.24 5.62 8.67
CA LYS A 244 -21.22 5.90 7.65
C LYS A 244 -20.54 7.24 7.90
N LYS A 245 -19.28 7.35 7.49
CA LYS A 245 -18.48 8.58 7.57
C LYS A 245 -17.93 8.96 6.19
N PHE A 246 -18.05 10.23 5.83
CA PHE A 246 -17.51 10.84 4.60
C PHE A 246 -16.52 11.95 4.98
N GLU A 247 -15.32 11.91 4.43
CA GLU A 247 -14.35 12.99 4.58
C GLU A 247 -14.61 14.07 3.54
N VAL A 248 -14.77 15.33 3.97
CA VAL A 248 -15.11 16.43 3.07
C VAL A 248 -13.83 17.20 2.70
N PRO A 249 -13.48 17.30 1.41
CA PRO A 249 -12.25 17.97 1.01
C PRO A 249 -12.34 19.48 1.19
N TYR A 250 -11.18 20.11 1.40
CA TYR A 250 -11.05 21.57 1.46
C TYR A 250 -11.49 22.22 0.15
N GLY A 251 -12.32 23.25 0.25
CA GLY A 251 -12.91 23.95 -0.89
C GLY A 251 -14.10 23.25 -1.54
N ALA A 252 -14.61 22.16 -0.95
CA ALA A 252 -15.87 21.55 -1.38
C ALA A 252 -17.06 22.48 -1.08
N GLU A 253 -18.08 22.40 -1.93
CA GLU A 253 -19.36 23.08 -1.76
C GLU A 253 -20.37 22.14 -1.09
N LEU A 254 -20.76 22.44 0.14
CA LEU A 254 -21.75 21.66 0.88
C LEU A 254 -23.16 21.95 0.38
N LEU A 255 -23.90 20.88 0.08
CA LEU A 255 -25.31 20.93 -0.31
C LEU A 255 -26.26 20.60 0.85
N VAL A 256 -25.71 20.02 1.92
CA VAL A 256 -26.46 19.54 3.09
C VAL A 256 -26.15 20.36 4.34
N THR A 257 -27.04 20.27 5.32
CA THR A 257 -26.94 20.95 6.61
C THR A 257 -26.89 19.98 7.78
N ASP A 258 -26.28 20.42 8.88
CA ASP A 258 -26.18 19.62 10.11
C ASP A 258 -27.58 19.33 10.68
N GLY A 259 -27.85 18.08 11.04
CA GLY A 259 -29.16 17.62 11.51
C GLY A 259 -30.21 17.37 10.41
N GLN A 260 -29.86 17.51 9.13
CA GLN A 260 -30.77 17.24 8.03
C GLN A 260 -30.98 15.74 7.83
N GLU A 261 -32.24 15.35 7.63
CA GLU A 261 -32.61 14.00 7.19
C GLU A 261 -32.41 13.88 5.67
N ILE A 262 -31.69 12.85 5.24
CA ILE A 262 -31.34 12.60 3.85
C ILE A 262 -31.85 11.24 3.37
N LYS A 263 -32.14 11.17 2.07
CA LYS A 263 -32.50 9.92 1.38
C LYS A 263 -31.31 9.37 0.60
N LYS A 264 -31.35 8.06 0.31
CA LYS A 264 -30.39 7.43 -0.61
C LYS A 264 -30.42 8.12 -1.99
N GLY A 265 -29.24 8.43 -2.52
CA GLY A 265 -29.02 9.16 -3.77
C GLY A 265 -29.05 10.68 -3.64
N GLN A 266 -29.22 11.24 -2.43
CA GLN A 266 -29.21 12.68 -2.25
C GLN A 266 -27.77 13.22 -2.24
N PRO A 267 -27.45 14.30 -2.98
CA PRO A 267 -26.10 14.84 -3.02
C PRO A 267 -25.70 15.54 -1.71
N LEU A 268 -24.50 15.23 -1.22
CA LEU A 268 -23.92 15.73 0.02
C LEU A 268 -23.09 16.99 -0.22
N TYR A 269 -22.13 16.93 -1.15
CA TYR A 269 -21.26 18.05 -1.50
C TYR A 269 -20.75 17.92 -2.93
N ASN A 270 -20.39 19.06 -3.52
CA ASN A 270 -19.70 19.14 -4.80
C ASN A 270 -18.22 19.46 -4.57
N HIS A 271 -17.34 18.93 -5.41
CA HIS A 271 -15.94 19.34 -5.42
C HIS A 271 -15.32 19.19 -6.81
N ASP A 272 -14.17 19.84 -7.01
CA ASP A 272 -13.38 19.67 -8.22
C ASP A 272 -12.45 18.45 -8.05
N PRO A 273 -12.69 17.35 -8.80
CA PRO A 273 -11.85 16.16 -8.69
C PRO A 273 -10.46 16.37 -9.30
N TYR A 274 -10.33 17.29 -10.26
CA TYR A 274 -9.11 17.49 -11.03
C TYR A 274 -8.16 18.51 -10.40
N ASN A 275 -8.68 19.44 -9.62
CA ASN A 275 -7.88 20.51 -9.04
C ASN A 275 -7.95 20.50 -7.51
N SER A 276 -6.78 20.65 -6.87
CA SER A 276 -6.71 21.09 -5.49
C SER A 276 -6.86 22.61 -5.49
N VAL A 277 -7.79 23.15 -4.71
CA VAL A 277 -8.09 24.58 -4.69
C VAL A 277 -7.48 25.25 -3.46
N ILE A 278 -7.11 26.52 -3.59
CA ILE A 278 -6.78 27.42 -2.48
C ILE A 278 -7.94 28.41 -2.35
N VAL A 279 -8.59 28.47 -1.19
CA VAL A 279 -9.80 29.26 -0.97
C VAL A 279 -9.54 30.39 0.02
N ALA A 280 -10.18 31.55 -0.22
CA ALA A 280 -10.12 32.69 0.66
C ALA A 280 -10.97 32.48 1.94
N ASP A 281 -10.37 32.67 3.11
CA ASP A 281 -11.11 32.59 4.39
C ASP A 281 -11.74 33.93 4.81
N LEU A 282 -11.34 35.03 4.16
CA LEU A 282 -11.74 36.40 4.48
C LEU A 282 -12.26 37.11 3.23
N THR A 283 -13.23 38.01 3.43
CA THR A 283 -13.69 38.97 2.42
C THR A 283 -12.76 40.18 2.43
N GLY A 284 -12.35 40.65 1.25
CA GLY A 284 -11.44 41.80 1.15
C GLY A 284 -10.83 42.00 -0.22
N PHE A 285 -9.82 42.87 -0.28
CA PHE A 285 -9.06 43.16 -1.49
C PHE A 285 -7.85 42.25 -1.63
N VAL A 286 -7.63 41.74 -2.83
CA VAL A 286 -6.48 40.91 -3.21
C VAL A 286 -5.26 41.78 -3.48
N SER A 287 -4.11 41.44 -2.89
CA SER A 287 -2.81 42.04 -3.16
C SER A 287 -1.77 40.96 -3.42
N PHE A 288 -0.96 41.14 -4.45
CA PHE A 288 0.05 40.17 -4.85
C PHE A 288 1.38 40.46 -4.15
N ILE A 289 1.93 39.44 -3.49
CA ILE A 289 3.26 39.50 -2.83
C ILE A 289 4.18 38.54 -3.59
N ASP A 290 5.34 39.06 -4.03
CA ASP A 290 6.34 38.30 -4.80
C ASP A 290 5.77 37.61 -6.06
N LEU A 291 4.73 38.20 -6.64
CA LEU A 291 4.00 37.72 -7.81
C LEU A 291 4.21 38.72 -8.96
N ILE A 292 5.35 38.60 -9.64
CA ILE A 292 5.84 39.50 -10.69
C ILE A 292 5.75 38.80 -12.06
N ASP A 293 5.12 39.47 -13.02
CA ASP A 293 5.02 39.01 -14.41
C ASP A 293 6.40 38.77 -15.04
N GLY A 294 6.58 37.60 -15.65
CA GLY A 294 7.82 37.16 -16.32
C GLY A 294 8.90 36.61 -15.39
N VAL A 295 8.77 36.77 -14.07
CA VAL A 295 9.73 36.25 -13.07
C VAL A 295 9.12 35.11 -12.27
N THR A 296 7.92 35.32 -11.70
CA THR A 296 7.19 34.33 -10.90
C THR A 296 5.80 34.03 -11.47
N ILE A 297 5.30 34.84 -12.41
CA ILE A 297 4.06 34.58 -13.15
C ILE A 297 4.38 34.46 -14.64
N GLN A 298 3.80 33.46 -15.29
CA GLN A 298 3.76 33.33 -16.74
C GLN A 298 2.30 33.30 -17.22
N GLN A 299 2.00 34.09 -18.24
CA GLN A 299 0.72 34.01 -18.94
C GLN A 299 0.76 32.86 -19.93
N VAL A 300 -0.12 31.87 -19.73
CA VAL A 300 -0.28 30.72 -20.61
C VAL A 300 -1.67 30.82 -21.23
N ALA A 301 -1.72 30.89 -22.56
CA ALA A 301 -2.98 30.78 -23.28
C ALA A 301 -3.42 29.31 -23.27
N ASP A 302 -4.67 29.06 -22.87
CA ASP A 302 -5.30 27.76 -23.02
C ASP A 302 -5.56 27.52 -24.52
N GLU A 303 -4.92 26.50 -25.07
CA GLU A 303 -4.98 26.14 -26.50
C GLU A 303 -6.40 25.83 -26.98
N GLN A 304 -7.31 25.41 -26.08
CA GLN A 304 -8.68 25.07 -26.46
C GLN A 304 -9.64 26.25 -26.42
N THR A 305 -9.52 27.10 -25.39
CA THR A 305 -10.49 28.17 -25.14
C THR A 305 -10.00 29.55 -25.58
N GLY A 306 -8.69 29.71 -25.83
CA GLY A 306 -8.06 30.99 -26.09
C GLY A 306 -8.01 31.91 -24.87
N HIS A 307 -8.47 31.46 -23.71
CA HIS A 307 -8.39 32.22 -22.47
C HIS A 307 -6.95 32.21 -21.94
N VAL A 308 -6.44 33.39 -21.63
CA VAL A 308 -5.12 33.54 -21.01
C VAL A 308 -5.25 33.35 -19.51
N GLN A 309 -4.56 32.34 -18.98
CA GLN A 309 -4.48 32.08 -17.54
C GLN A 309 -3.09 32.43 -17.02
N LYS A 310 -3.03 32.97 -15.80
CA LYS A 310 -1.77 33.28 -15.12
C LYS A 310 -1.32 32.04 -14.33
N VAL A 311 -0.13 31.53 -14.65
CA VAL A 311 0.48 30.35 -14.01
C VAL A 311 1.69 30.79 -13.19
N VAL A 312 1.80 30.31 -11.95
CA VAL A 312 2.96 30.58 -11.11
C VAL A 312 4.15 29.72 -11.56
N ILE A 313 5.29 30.35 -11.84
CA ILE A 313 6.54 29.68 -12.25
C ILE A 313 7.59 29.77 -11.14
N GLU A 314 8.56 28.86 -11.18
CA GLU A 314 9.70 28.91 -10.26
C GLU A 314 10.65 30.04 -10.66
N SER A 315 10.91 30.97 -9.72
CA SER A 315 11.89 32.04 -9.93
C SER A 315 13.33 31.54 -9.73
N LYS A 316 14.26 32.13 -10.49
CA LYS A 316 15.71 31.93 -10.28
C LYS A 316 16.16 32.51 -8.93
N ASP A 317 15.50 33.56 -8.46
CA ASP A 317 15.75 34.17 -7.15
C ASP A 317 14.93 33.46 -6.07
N LYS A 318 15.59 32.56 -5.33
CA LYS A 318 15.01 31.70 -4.29
C LYS A 318 14.58 32.43 -3.00
N THR A 319 14.54 33.76 -3.03
CA THR A 319 14.05 34.61 -1.94
C THR A 319 12.59 35.01 -2.11
N LEU A 320 12.10 35.00 -3.34
CA LEU A 320 10.72 35.37 -3.68
C LEU A 320 9.79 34.20 -3.37
N THR A 321 8.71 34.47 -2.64
CA THR A 321 7.69 33.48 -2.25
C THR A 321 6.33 33.90 -2.77
N PRO A 322 5.91 33.43 -3.96
CA PRO A 322 4.63 33.80 -4.56
C PRO A 322 3.48 33.61 -3.58
N SER A 323 2.84 34.71 -3.20
CA SER A 323 1.80 34.71 -2.17
C SER A 323 0.70 35.70 -2.50
N ILE A 324 -0.53 35.34 -2.15
CA ILE A 324 -1.70 36.22 -2.25
C ILE A 324 -2.04 36.72 -0.85
N GLN A 325 -2.09 38.03 -0.67
CA GLN A 325 -2.56 38.65 0.56
C GLN A 325 -4.00 39.16 0.38
N ILE A 326 -4.86 38.89 1.35
CA ILE A 326 -6.21 39.44 1.42
C ILE A 326 -6.25 40.46 2.55
N LYS A 327 -6.72 41.68 2.26
CA LYS A 327 -6.92 42.75 3.24
C LYS A 327 -8.41 43.04 3.43
N ASP A 328 -8.92 42.82 4.63
CA ASP A 328 -10.29 43.21 5.00
C ASP A 328 -10.35 44.72 5.27
N SER A 329 -11.53 45.30 5.05
CA SER A 329 -11.95 46.64 5.45
C SER A 329 -11.68 46.99 6.93
N LYS A 330 -11.55 45.98 7.80
CA LYS A 330 -11.22 46.12 9.23
C LYS A 330 -9.71 46.12 9.55
N GLY A 331 -8.84 46.05 8.54
CA GLY A 331 -7.39 46.06 8.71
C GLY A 331 -6.76 44.69 9.07
N ASN A 332 -7.54 43.61 9.00
CA ASN A 332 -7.02 42.25 9.14
C ASN A 332 -6.43 41.80 7.81
N GLU A 333 -5.21 41.27 7.84
CA GLU A 333 -4.50 40.78 6.67
C GLU A 333 -4.19 39.28 6.81
N LYS A 334 -4.43 38.49 5.76
CA LYS A 334 -4.07 37.08 5.72
C LYS A 334 -3.31 36.76 4.44
N VAL A 335 -2.23 35.98 4.55
CA VAL A 335 -1.34 35.64 3.44
C VAL A 335 -1.46 34.15 3.10
N PHE A 336 -1.70 33.85 1.82
CA PHE A 336 -1.83 32.52 1.26
C PHE A 336 -0.64 32.26 0.33
N ASN A 337 0.17 31.24 0.63
CA ASN A 337 1.30 30.87 -0.23
C ASN A 337 0.79 30.08 -1.43
N ILE A 338 1.21 30.46 -2.64
CA ILE A 338 0.80 29.81 -3.88
C ILE A 338 1.97 28.96 -4.41
N PRO A 339 1.80 27.64 -4.59
CA PRO A 339 2.87 26.80 -5.09
C PRO A 339 3.15 27.07 -6.57
N THR A 340 4.30 26.59 -7.04
CA THR A 340 4.62 26.64 -8.47
C THR A 340 3.65 25.73 -9.24
N ARG A 341 3.40 26.07 -10.50
CA ARG A 341 2.43 25.43 -11.40
C ARG A 341 0.96 25.58 -10.98
N ALA A 342 0.65 26.45 -10.02
CA ALA A 342 -0.73 26.83 -9.72
C ALA A 342 -1.25 27.84 -10.76
N TYR A 343 -2.51 27.67 -11.17
CA TYR A 343 -3.25 28.61 -11.99
C TYR A 343 -3.97 29.60 -11.09
N LEU A 344 -3.70 30.90 -11.26
CA LEU A 344 -4.37 31.95 -10.51
C LEU A 344 -5.78 32.17 -11.06
N SER A 345 -6.76 32.27 -10.17
CA SER A 345 -8.18 32.53 -10.51
C SER A 345 -8.63 33.95 -10.21
N VAL A 346 -7.79 34.76 -9.56
CA VAL A 346 -8.09 36.13 -9.13
C VAL A 346 -7.08 37.12 -9.69
N GLU A 347 -7.46 38.40 -9.78
CA GLU A 347 -6.58 39.50 -10.18
C GLU A 347 -6.15 40.40 -9.01
N GLU A 348 -5.06 41.15 -9.20
CA GLU A 348 -4.61 42.11 -8.20
C GLU A 348 -5.58 43.29 -8.09
N GLY A 349 -5.96 43.65 -6.86
CA GLY A 349 -6.93 44.71 -6.57
C GLY A 349 -8.39 44.28 -6.67
N GLU A 350 -8.68 43.03 -7.00
CA GLU A 350 -10.03 42.48 -7.04
C GLU A 350 -10.64 42.40 -5.62
N GLU A 351 -11.93 42.75 -5.50
CA GLU A 351 -12.70 42.57 -4.26
C GLU A 351 -13.34 41.18 -4.26
N ILE A 352 -12.98 40.34 -3.28
CA ILE A 352 -13.44 38.96 -3.18
C ILE A 352 -14.19 38.70 -1.88
N GLN A 353 -15.16 37.79 -1.93
CA GLN A 353 -15.84 37.24 -0.75
C GLN A 353 -15.06 36.05 -0.17
N ALA A 354 -15.22 35.81 1.13
CA ALA A 354 -14.81 34.55 1.73
C ALA A 354 -15.47 33.36 1.01
N GLY A 355 -14.70 32.32 0.71
CA GLY A 355 -15.13 31.16 -0.08
C GLY A 355 -14.73 31.23 -1.57
N THR A 356 -14.19 32.35 -2.05
CA THR A 356 -13.69 32.45 -3.43
C THR A 356 -12.38 31.69 -3.61
N ILE A 357 -12.25 30.96 -4.72
CA ILE A 357 -11.04 30.22 -5.09
C ILE A 357 -9.97 31.22 -5.59
N LEU A 358 -8.82 31.26 -4.91
CA LEU A 358 -7.67 32.10 -5.26
C LEU A 358 -6.80 31.46 -6.35
N ALA A 359 -6.55 30.16 -6.23
CA ALA A 359 -5.73 29.41 -7.16
C ALA A 359 -6.19 27.96 -7.28
N LYS A 360 -5.97 27.39 -8.47
CA LYS A 360 -6.23 25.99 -8.79
C LYS A 360 -4.90 25.30 -9.09
N ILE A 361 -4.65 24.19 -8.42
CA ILE A 361 -3.48 23.34 -8.63
C ILE A 361 -3.99 22.08 -9.30
N SER A 362 -3.63 21.86 -10.56
CA SER A 362 -4.00 20.63 -11.24
C SER A 362 -3.36 19.44 -10.54
N LYS A 363 -4.19 18.52 -10.04
CA LYS A 363 -3.72 17.28 -9.45
C LYS A 363 -3.08 16.44 -10.55
N SER A 364 -1.76 16.29 -10.50
CA SER A 364 -1.02 15.36 -11.35
C SER A 364 -1.44 13.90 -11.13
N SER A 365 -2.17 13.63 -10.03
CA SER A 365 -2.80 12.35 -9.72
C SER A 365 -4.07 12.06 -10.52
N THR A 366 -4.41 12.86 -11.53
CA THR A 366 -5.30 12.37 -12.60
C THR A 366 -4.52 11.28 -13.32
N LYS A 367 -4.56 10.09 -12.72
CA LYS A 367 -4.06 8.82 -13.24
C LYS A 367 -4.78 8.61 -14.57
N SER A 368 -4.26 9.24 -15.62
CA SER A 368 -4.60 8.89 -16.99
C SER A 368 -4.47 7.38 -17.06
N ARG A 369 -5.40 6.69 -17.72
CA ARG A 369 -5.23 5.28 -18.11
C ARG A 369 -4.14 5.17 -19.19
N ASP A 370 -3.03 5.88 -19.01
CA ASP A 370 -1.87 5.76 -19.83
C ASP A 370 -1.19 4.45 -19.43
N ILE A 371 -1.49 3.43 -20.24
CA ILE A 371 -0.98 2.06 -20.13
C ILE A 371 0.56 2.07 -20.12
N THR A 372 1.19 3.06 -20.76
CA THR A 372 2.65 3.08 -20.93
C THR A 372 3.42 3.37 -19.64
N GLY A 373 2.78 3.96 -18.62
CA GLY A 373 3.40 4.34 -17.34
C GLY A 373 3.13 3.39 -16.16
N GLY A 374 2.21 2.44 -16.30
CA GLY A 374 1.81 1.54 -15.20
C GLY A 374 2.90 0.58 -14.75
N LEU A 375 3.52 -0.16 -15.69
CA LEU A 375 4.53 -1.17 -15.36
C LEU A 375 5.82 -0.59 -14.72
N PRO A 376 6.37 0.55 -15.18
CA PRO A 376 7.49 1.19 -14.50
C PRO A 376 7.18 1.51 -13.03
N ARG A 377 5.96 1.96 -12.74
CA ARG A 377 5.52 2.24 -11.36
C ARG A 377 5.43 0.98 -10.52
N VAL A 378 4.86 -0.10 -11.05
CA VAL A 378 4.83 -1.41 -10.36
C VAL A 378 6.25 -1.91 -10.07
N THR A 379 7.16 -1.75 -11.02
CA THR A 379 8.56 -2.14 -10.87
C THR A 379 9.26 -1.28 -9.80
N GLU A 380 9.00 0.02 -9.76
CA GLU A 380 9.52 0.94 -8.74
C GLU A 380 9.09 0.52 -7.33
N LEU A 381 7.81 0.15 -7.17
CA LEU A 381 7.23 -0.29 -5.91
C LEU A 381 7.82 -1.63 -5.44
N PHE A 382 7.93 -2.64 -6.32
CA PHE A 382 8.53 -3.93 -5.96
C PHE A 382 10.05 -3.84 -5.72
N GLU A 383 10.74 -2.88 -6.33
CA GLU A 383 12.14 -2.61 -6.03
C GLU A 383 12.34 -1.70 -4.81
N ALA A 384 11.26 -1.32 -4.10
CA ALA A 384 11.28 -0.42 -2.95
C ALA A 384 12.11 0.85 -3.21
N ARG A 385 12.03 1.39 -4.43
CA ARG A 385 12.78 2.59 -4.82
C ARG A 385 12.12 3.83 -4.24
N ARG A 386 12.95 4.81 -3.87
CA ARG A 386 12.46 6.13 -3.46
C ARG A 386 11.87 6.86 -4.68
N PRO A 387 10.66 7.43 -4.57
CA PRO A 387 10.09 8.26 -5.63
C PRO A 387 11.00 9.45 -5.97
N HIS A 388 10.95 9.92 -7.21
CA HIS A 388 11.76 11.06 -7.67
C HIS A 388 11.45 12.35 -6.90
N ASP A 389 10.18 12.56 -6.57
CA ASP A 389 9.71 13.72 -5.79
C ASP A 389 8.83 13.27 -4.61
N PRO A 390 9.41 12.80 -3.48
CA PRO A 390 8.63 12.24 -2.39
C PRO A 390 7.95 13.33 -1.55
N ALA A 391 6.76 13.02 -1.03
CA ALA A 391 6.09 13.83 -0.03
C ALA A 391 6.86 13.76 1.30
N VAL A 392 7.02 14.91 1.96
CA VAL A 392 7.56 14.95 3.32
C VAL A 392 6.45 14.55 4.28
N VAL A 393 6.71 13.55 5.12
CA VAL A 393 5.77 13.05 6.14
C VAL A 393 6.23 13.41 7.55
N ALA A 394 5.28 13.64 8.44
CA ALA A 394 5.57 13.88 9.85
C ALA A 394 6.04 12.58 10.52
N GLU A 395 7.14 12.64 11.28
CA GLU A 395 7.67 11.48 12.04
C GLU A 395 7.16 11.47 13.49
N ILE A 396 6.61 12.58 13.96
CA ILE A 396 6.03 12.72 15.30
C ILE A 396 4.65 13.35 15.20
N GLU A 397 3.80 13.01 16.16
CA GLU A 397 2.52 13.69 16.36
C GLU A 397 2.77 15.02 17.09
N GLY A 398 2.10 16.10 16.63
CA GLY A 398 2.29 17.41 17.24
C GLY A 398 1.69 18.58 16.47
N LYS A 399 1.94 19.78 16.99
CA LYS A 399 1.53 21.06 16.41
C LYS A 399 2.55 21.57 15.40
N VAL A 400 2.06 22.00 14.25
CA VAL A 400 2.88 22.57 13.18
C VAL A 400 3.18 24.04 13.45
N LYS A 401 4.45 24.42 13.34
CA LYS A 401 4.97 25.80 13.36
C LYS A 401 5.82 26.03 12.13
N PHE A 402 5.77 27.22 11.55
CA PHE A 402 6.69 27.54 10.45
C PHE A 402 7.98 28.16 11.00
N GLY A 403 9.10 27.54 10.66
CA GLY A 403 10.44 27.96 11.07
C GLY A 403 11.04 29.03 10.16
N ALA A 404 12.35 29.21 10.30
CA ALA A 404 13.10 30.21 9.55
C ALA A 404 13.19 29.84 8.05
N ARG A 405 13.32 30.88 7.24
CA ARG A 405 13.54 30.76 5.79
C ARG A 405 15.04 30.56 5.52
N LYS A 406 15.41 29.41 4.95
CA LYS A 406 16.76 29.15 4.43
C LYS A 406 16.79 29.37 2.92
N LYS A 407 17.98 29.52 2.33
CA LYS A 407 18.14 29.69 0.87
C LYS A 407 17.57 28.47 0.14
N GLY A 408 16.39 28.62 -0.46
CA GLY A 408 15.73 27.58 -1.26
C GLY A 408 14.87 26.56 -0.49
N SER A 409 14.79 26.64 0.84
CA SER A 409 13.90 25.80 1.64
C SER A 409 13.27 26.56 2.80
N ARG A 410 12.07 26.15 3.18
CA ARG A 410 11.35 26.58 4.38
C ARG A 410 11.41 25.48 5.43
N GLU A 411 11.66 25.87 6.67
CA GLU A 411 11.56 24.94 7.79
C GLU A 411 10.11 24.83 8.26
N ILE A 412 9.66 23.60 8.47
CA ILE A 412 8.40 23.28 9.13
C ILE A 412 8.77 22.51 10.39
N ILE A 413 8.36 23.03 11.53
CA ILE A 413 8.67 22.46 12.83
C ILE A 413 7.39 21.80 13.35
N VAL A 414 7.48 20.51 13.67
CA VAL A 414 6.40 19.82 14.38
C VAL A 414 6.84 19.68 15.84
N GLU A 415 6.04 20.20 16.75
CA GLU A 415 6.29 20.17 18.19
C GLU A 415 5.29 19.23 18.85
N SER A 416 5.78 18.24 19.61
CA SER A 416 4.92 17.30 20.33
C SER A 416 3.94 18.03 21.26
N LEU A 417 2.77 17.43 21.52
CA LEU A 417 1.75 18.01 22.40
C LEU A 417 2.29 18.34 23.80
N ASP A 418 3.27 17.58 24.28
CA ASP A 418 3.92 17.78 25.58
C ASP A 418 5.10 18.78 25.53
N GLY A 419 5.46 19.28 24.35
CA GLY A 419 6.58 20.20 24.13
C GLY A 419 7.98 19.58 24.33
N SER A 420 8.07 18.27 24.57
CA SER A 420 9.32 17.58 24.89
C SER A 420 10.23 17.35 23.68
N ILE A 421 9.63 17.17 22.50
CA ILE A 421 10.33 16.83 21.25
C ILE A 421 9.86 17.80 20.17
N GLN A 422 10.83 18.45 19.50
CA GLN A 422 10.60 19.22 18.29
C GLN A 422 11.36 18.60 17.13
N LYS A 423 10.74 18.55 15.96
CA LYS A 423 11.33 18.00 14.74
C LYS A 423 11.20 18.97 13.58
N VAL A 424 12.32 19.24 12.91
CA VAL A 424 12.42 20.24 11.84
C VAL A 424 12.51 19.55 10.49
N TYR A 425 11.57 19.88 9.60
CA TYR A 425 11.47 19.39 8.23
C TYR A 425 11.84 20.52 7.27
N ASN A 426 12.74 20.22 6.32
CA ASN A 426 13.10 21.18 5.27
C ASN A 426 12.26 20.91 4.02
N VAL A 427 11.38 21.84 3.68
CA VAL A 427 10.51 21.76 2.50
C VAL A 427 10.96 22.78 1.45
N SER A 428 11.10 22.34 0.20
CA SER A 428 11.43 23.26 -0.92
C SER A 428 10.27 24.23 -1.18
N TYR A 429 10.56 25.50 -1.50
CA TYR A 429 9.53 26.53 -1.74
C TYR A 429 8.57 26.19 -2.88
N GLY A 430 8.99 25.40 -3.86
CA GLY A 430 8.12 24.97 -4.96
C GLY A 430 7.08 23.92 -4.58
N LYS A 431 7.21 23.26 -3.42
CA LYS A 431 6.27 22.21 -3.00
C LYS A 431 5.03 22.80 -2.35
N HIS A 432 3.88 22.26 -2.72
CA HIS A 432 2.61 22.59 -2.07
C HIS A 432 2.57 21.98 -0.66
N ILE A 433 2.31 22.82 0.35
CA ILE A 433 2.23 22.45 1.76
C ILE A 433 0.76 22.20 2.13
N LEU A 434 0.47 21.00 2.62
CA LEU A 434 -0.88 20.54 2.97
C LEU A 434 -1.29 20.92 4.41
N VAL A 435 -0.34 21.41 5.21
CA VAL A 435 -0.56 21.80 6.62
C VAL A 435 -0.47 23.30 6.82
N GLN A 436 -1.17 23.83 7.83
CA GLN A 436 -1.12 25.22 8.26
C GLN A 436 -0.45 25.36 9.64
N GLU A 437 -0.17 26.60 10.02
CA GLU A 437 0.39 26.91 11.33
C GLU A 437 -0.66 26.68 12.41
N GLY A 438 -0.29 25.94 13.45
CA GLY A 438 -1.19 25.55 14.54
C GLY A 438 -1.95 24.23 14.30
N ASP A 439 -1.84 23.62 13.12
CA ASP A 439 -2.47 22.32 12.85
C ASP A 439 -1.84 21.22 13.73
N GLU A 440 -2.69 20.39 14.35
CA GLU A 440 -2.26 19.21 15.13
C GLU A 440 -2.20 17.97 14.23
N ILE A 441 -1.03 17.55 13.76
CA ILE A 441 -0.91 16.42 12.82
C ILE A 441 -0.50 15.13 13.53
N PRO A 442 -1.08 13.96 13.17
CA PRO A 442 -0.61 12.67 13.66
C PRO A 442 0.70 12.26 12.99
N ALA A 443 1.40 11.29 13.59
CA ALA A 443 2.60 10.71 12.99
C ALA A 443 2.26 9.99 11.67
N GLY A 444 3.06 10.27 10.65
CA GLY A 444 2.96 9.73 9.30
C GLY A 444 2.01 10.50 8.37
N GLU A 445 1.48 11.64 8.81
CA GLU A 445 0.68 12.54 7.98
C GLU A 445 1.54 13.25 6.92
N LYS A 446 1.00 13.47 5.72
CA LYS A 446 1.71 14.18 4.65
C LYS A 446 1.73 15.69 4.93
N ILE A 447 2.94 16.25 5.04
CA ILE A 447 3.16 17.70 5.18
C ILE A 447 3.11 18.39 3.81
N THR A 448 3.62 17.72 2.78
CA THR A 448 3.64 18.22 1.40
C THR A 448 2.90 17.28 0.47
N ASP A 449 2.49 17.81 -0.69
CA ASP A 449 1.99 16.99 -1.79
C ASP A 449 3.08 16.06 -2.34
N GLY A 450 2.65 14.94 -2.95
CA GLY A 450 3.52 13.94 -3.58
C GLY A 450 3.29 12.47 -3.14
N PRO A 451 3.94 11.52 -3.83
CA PRO A 451 3.97 10.11 -3.43
C PRO A 451 4.74 9.93 -2.12
N THR A 452 4.24 9.05 -1.25
CA THR A 452 4.92 8.69 0.01
C THR A 452 6.03 7.68 -0.23
N ASP A 453 7.16 7.87 0.45
CA ASP A 453 8.27 6.92 0.44
C ASP A 453 7.94 5.71 1.36
N PRO A 454 7.98 4.47 0.84
CA PRO A 454 7.80 3.26 1.66
C PRO A 454 8.77 3.16 2.85
N HIS A 455 10.01 3.66 2.71
CA HIS A 455 11.01 3.59 3.78
C HIS A 455 10.64 4.48 4.97
N ASP A 456 10.07 5.66 4.68
CA ASP A 456 9.59 6.57 5.73
C ASP A 456 8.37 5.97 6.43
N ILE A 457 7.46 5.32 5.68
CA ILE A 457 6.31 4.62 6.27
C ILE A 457 6.77 3.51 7.22
N LEU A 458 7.76 2.69 6.81
CA LEU A 458 8.29 1.62 7.66
C LEU A 458 8.86 2.17 8.97
N LYS A 459 9.62 3.27 8.90
CA LYS A 459 10.25 3.88 10.07
C LYS A 459 9.25 4.51 11.03
N ILE A 460 8.16 5.07 10.51
CA ILE A 460 7.19 5.85 11.30
C ILE A 460 6.02 4.99 11.79
N LYS A 461 5.38 4.25 10.87
CA LYS A 461 4.15 3.47 11.13
C LYS A 461 4.41 1.97 11.31
N GLY A 462 5.61 1.48 10.99
CA GLY A 462 5.99 0.08 11.16
C GLY A 462 5.67 -0.82 9.97
N THR A 463 5.90 -2.13 10.13
CA THR A 463 5.85 -3.12 9.05
C THR A 463 4.46 -3.28 8.43
N ASN A 464 3.41 -3.36 9.25
CA ASN A 464 2.06 -3.60 8.76
C ASN A 464 1.59 -2.48 7.83
N ALA A 465 1.84 -1.23 8.22
CA ALA A 465 1.42 -0.06 7.44
C ALA A 465 2.16 0.05 6.10
N VAL A 466 3.46 -0.25 6.04
CA VAL A 466 4.19 -0.24 4.76
C VAL A 466 3.75 -1.38 3.85
N GLN A 467 3.46 -2.56 4.40
CA GLN A 467 2.99 -3.68 3.60
C GLN A 467 1.62 -3.39 3.00
N GLU A 468 0.68 -2.87 3.80
CA GLU A 468 -0.64 -2.47 3.35
C GLU A 468 -0.57 -1.38 2.27
N TYR A 469 0.28 -0.36 2.48
CA TYR A 469 0.53 0.68 1.49
C TYR A 469 1.02 0.10 0.16
N LEU A 470 2.00 -0.80 0.18
CA LEU A 470 2.52 -1.44 -1.03
C LEU A 470 1.45 -2.29 -1.74
N VAL A 471 0.68 -3.08 -0.99
CA VAL A 471 -0.40 -3.89 -1.56
C VAL A 471 -1.43 -3.00 -2.24
N ASN A 472 -1.92 -1.97 -1.55
CA ASN A 472 -2.94 -1.07 -2.08
C ASN A 472 -2.43 -0.27 -3.30
N GLU A 473 -1.21 0.28 -3.27
CA GLU A 473 -0.64 1.03 -4.40
C GLU A 473 -0.42 0.16 -5.64
N ILE A 474 0.07 -1.08 -5.47
CA ILE A 474 0.29 -2.00 -6.59
C ILE A 474 -1.06 -2.42 -7.19
N GLN A 475 -2.01 -2.78 -6.33
CA GLN A 475 -3.37 -3.15 -6.70
C GLN A 475 -4.05 -2.03 -7.50
N ASP A 476 -3.88 -0.79 -7.06
CA ASP A 476 -4.37 0.40 -7.73
C ASP A 476 -3.85 0.52 -9.17
N VAL A 477 -2.55 0.26 -9.38
CA VAL A 477 -1.96 0.33 -10.72
C VAL A 477 -2.58 -0.71 -11.65
N TYR A 478 -2.76 -1.97 -11.21
CA TYR A 478 -3.40 -3.00 -12.04
C TYR A 478 -4.87 -2.69 -12.32
N ARG A 479 -5.60 -2.17 -11.33
CA ARG A 479 -7.02 -1.82 -11.44
C ARG A 479 -7.27 -0.65 -12.37
N LEU A 480 -6.43 0.39 -12.33
CA LEU A 480 -6.51 1.50 -13.29
C LEU A 480 -6.46 1.01 -14.73
N GLN A 481 -5.73 -0.07 -14.97
CA GLN A 481 -5.60 -0.72 -16.27
C GLN A 481 -6.68 -1.78 -16.55
N GLY A 482 -7.67 -1.93 -15.65
CA GLY A 482 -8.79 -2.86 -15.81
C GLY A 482 -8.45 -4.33 -15.54
N VAL A 483 -7.33 -4.60 -14.86
CA VAL A 483 -6.96 -5.95 -14.43
C VAL A 483 -7.31 -6.11 -12.95
N LYS A 484 -8.10 -7.13 -12.63
CA LYS A 484 -8.43 -7.52 -11.26
C LYS A 484 -7.47 -8.61 -10.80
N ILE A 485 -6.72 -8.35 -9.73
CA ILE A 485 -5.83 -9.31 -9.07
C ILE A 485 -6.28 -9.42 -7.62
N ASN A 486 -6.24 -10.60 -7.03
CA ASN A 486 -6.53 -10.73 -5.60
C ASN A 486 -5.33 -10.29 -4.75
N ASP A 487 -5.59 -9.51 -3.71
CA ASP A 487 -4.58 -8.96 -2.80
C ASP A 487 -3.61 -10.03 -2.26
N LYS A 488 -4.07 -11.28 -2.08
CA LYS A 488 -3.24 -12.37 -1.54
C LYS A 488 -1.98 -12.65 -2.36
N HIS A 489 -2.04 -12.43 -3.68
CA HIS A 489 -0.88 -12.62 -4.53
C HIS A 489 0.17 -11.54 -4.30
N ILE A 490 -0.26 -10.28 -4.16
CA ILE A 490 0.65 -9.16 -3.91
C ILE A 490 1.23 -9.27 -2.50
N GLU A 491 0.41 -9.64 -1.50
CA GLU A 491 0.86 -9.89 -0.13
C GLU A 491 1.97 -10.93 -0.04
N VAL A 492 1.88 -12.02 -0.82
CA VAL A 492 2.93 -13.05 -0.88
C VAL A 492 4.27 -12.43 -1.28
N ILE A 493 4.30 -11.54 -2.27
CA ILE A 493 5.53 -10.88 -2.71
C ILE A 493 6.00 -9.85 -1.67
N VAL A 494 5.09 -9.01 -1.17
CA VAL A 494 5.39 -7.95 -0.20
C VAL A 494 5.92 -8.53 1.12
N ARG A 495 5.45 -9.71 1.53
CA ARG A 495 6.02 -10.45 2.66
C ARG A 495 7.50 -10.77 2.47
N GLN A 496 7.89 -11.13 1.25
CA GLN A 496 9.28 -11.47 0.94
C GLN A 496 10.22 -10.25 1.01
N MET A 497 9.70 -9.03 0.77
CA MET A 497 10.49 -7.79 0.84
C MET A 497 10.95 -7.41 2.25
N LEU A 498 10.32 -7.96 3.30
CA LEU A 498 10.63 -7.72 4.73
C LEU A 498 11.22 -8.96 5.44
N GLN A 499 11.76 -9.92 4.69
CA GLN A 499 12.37 -11.13 5.24
C GLN A 499 13.70 -10.90 5.95
N LYS A 500 14.38 -9.77 5.71
CA LYS A 500 15.65 -9.46 6.35
C LYS A 500 15.48 -8.44 7.46
N LEU A 501 16.30 -8.60 8.49
CA LEU A 501 16.43 -7.69 9.62
C LEU A 501 17.86 -7.17 9.66
N GLN A 502 18.03 -5.90 10.03
CA GLN A 502 19.35 -5.34 10.32
C GLN A 502 19.63 -5.44 11.81
N VAL A 503 20.75 -6.02 12.19
CA VAL A 503 21.15 -6.15 13.60
C VAL A 503 21.64 -4.79 14.11
N ILE A 504 21.05 -4.27 15.18
CA ILE A 504 21.49 -3.01 15.81
C ILE A 504 22.56 -3.32 16.85
N SER A 505 22.27 -4.24 17.77
CA SER A 505 23.22 -4.71 18.77
C SER A 505 23.13 -6.21 18.90
N ALA A 506 24.29 -6.87 18.84
CA ALA A 506 24.39 -8.33 18.92
C ALA A 506 24.27 -8.87 20.36
N SER A 507 24.56 -8.06 21.38
CA SER A 507 24.55 -8.46 22.79
C SER A 507 25.25 -9.81 23.04
N ASP A 508 24.56 -10.82 23.59
CA ASP A 508 25.13 -12.15 23.86
C ASP A 508 24.89 -13.18 22.73
N THR A 509 24.41 -12.74 21.55
CA THR A 509 24.15 -13.62 20.40
C THR A 509 25.39 -13.82 19.51
N ILE A 510 25.25 -14.67 18.49
CA ILE A 510 26.30 -14.91 17.48
C ILE A 510 26.34 -13.85 16.36
N PHE A 511 25.46 -12.85 16.39
CA PHE A 511 25.30 -11.90 15.29
C PHE A 511 26.40 -10.83 15.27
N ILE A 512 26.53 -10.17 14.13
CA ILE A 512 27.42 -9.03 13.92
C ILE A 512 26.53 -7.79 13.76
N GLU A 513 26.93 -6.68 14.36
CA GLU A 513 26.22 -5.40 14.23
C GLU A 513 26.22 -4.93 12.77
N GLU A 514 25.13 -4.29 12.36
CA GLU A 514 24.82 -3.85 10.99
C GLU A 514 24.62 -4.97 9.94
N ASP A 515 24.82 -6.24 10.31
CA ASP A 515 24.62 -7.37 9.39
C ASP A 515 23.13 -7.59 9.07
N LEU A 516 22.87 -8.12 7.87
CA LEU A 516 21.54 -8.43 7.37
C LEU A 516 21.24 -9.92 7.54
N VAL A 517 20.40 -10.22 8.51
CA VAL A 517 20.07 -11.61 8.89
C VAL A 517 18.64 -11.94 8.48
N ASP A 518 18.40 -13.22 8.16
CA ASP A 518 17.05 -13.72 7.95
C ASP A 518 16.19 -13.59 9.22
N ARG A 519 14.96 -13.09 9.07
CA ARG A 519 14.01 -12.86 10.16
C ARG A 519 13.78 -14.11 11.00
N ASN A 520 13.60 -15.27 10.37
CA ASN A 520 13.31 -16.50 11.10
C ASN A 520 14.52 -16.97 11.90
N LYS A 521 15.71 -16.91 11.29
CA LYS A 521 16.97 -17.26 11.95
C LYS A 521 17.26 -16.33 13.14
N PHE A 522 17.01 -15.04 12.98
CA PHE A 522 17.18 -14.05 14.03
C PHE A 522 16.25 -14.30 15.22
N ILE A 523 14.96 -14.53 14.96
CA ILE A 523 13.97 -14.82 16.00
C ILE A 523 14.31 -16.13 16.72
N ASP A 524 14.63 -17.20 15.99
CA ASP A 524 14.99 -18.50 16.56
C ASP A 524 16.22 -18.41 17.47
N GLU A 525 17.23 -17.62 17.09
CA GLU A 525 18.42 -17.45 17.91
C GLU A 525 18.14 -16.63 19.17
N ASN A 526 17.36 -15.56 19.05
CA ASN A 526 16.94 -14.77 20.20
C ASN A 526 16.09 -15.57 21.19
N GLU A 527 15.20 -16.45 20.72
CA GLU A 527 14.43 -17.35 21.58
C GLU A 527 15.33 -18.33 22.34
N LYS A 528 16.36 -18.88 21.70
CA LYS A 528 17.35 -19.73 22.37
C LYS A 528 18.11 -18.94 23.43
N VAL A 529 18.63 -17.75 23.10
CA VAL A 529 19.43 -16.93 24.03
C VAL A 529 18.61 -16.49 25.25
N LYS A 530 17.32 -16.17 25.08
CA LYS A 530 16.39 -15.89 26.20
C LYS A 530 16.29 -17.02 27.22
N GLN A 531 16.56 -18.27 26.83
CA GLN A 531 16.55 -19.44 27.72
C GLN A 531 17.93 -19.75 28.32
N MET A 532 18.95 -18.96 28.02
CA MET A 532 20.32 -19.12 28.51
C MET A 532 20.65 -18.11 29.61
N VAL A 533 21.71 -18.41 30.34
CA VAL A 533 22.34 -17.52 31.32
C VAL A 533 23.80 -17.35 30.98
N PHE A 534 24.29 -16.14 31.19
CA PHE A 534 25.67 -15.75 30.97
C PHE A 534 26.46 -15.88 32.27
N ILE A 535 27.46 -16.75 32.29
CA ILE A 535 28.27 -17.02 33.47
C ILE A 535 29.22 -15.84 33.74
N GLN A 536 29.02 -15.16 34.87
CA GLN A 536 29.93 -14.13 35.36
C GLN A 536 31.06 -14.72 36.21
N ASP A 537 30.71 -15.66 37.10
CA ASP A 537 31.68 -16.36 37.94
C ASP A 537 31.36 -17.88 37.92
N PRO A 538 32.24 -18.72 37.37
CA PRO A 538 32.04 -20.16 37.31
C PRO A 538 32.16 -20.86 38.67
N GLY A 539 32.57 -20.17 39.74
CA GLY A 539 32.73 -20.75 41.07
C GLY A 539 33.70 -21.93 41.07
N GLN A 540 33.26 -23.10 41.53
CA GLN A 540 34.02 -24.37 41.47
C GLN A 540 33.47 -25.36 40.43
N SER A 541 32.78 -24.84 39.41
CA SER A 541 32.30 -25.64 38.28
C SER A 541 33.39 -25.84 37.21
N LYS A 542 33.11 -26.68 36.20
CA LYS A 542 34.00 -26.89 35.03
C LYS A 542 33.84 -25.82 33.94
N TYR A 543 32.88 -24.91 34.09
CA TYR A 543 32.54 -23.93 33.06
C TYR A 543 33.48 -22.73 33.12
N LYS A 544 33.55 -21.98 32.01
CA LYS A 544 34.39 -20.78 31.92
C LYS A 544 33.56 -19.51 32.13
N VAL A 545 34.24 -18.43 32.51
CA VAL A 545 33.68 -17.07 32.50
C VAL A 545 33.25 -16.73 31.08
N ALA A 546 32.13 -15.99 30.93
CA ALA A 546 31.54 -15.58 29.67
C ALA A 546 31.00 -16.73 28.78
N GLN A 547 30.73 -17.89 29.38
CA GLN A 547 30.07 -18.99 28.69
C GLN A 547 28.55 -18.93 28.89
N LEU A 548 27.80 -19.17 27.80
CA LEU A 548 26.35 -19.32 27.84
C LEU A 548 25.97 -20.77 28.18
N ILE A 549 25.07 -20.95 29.13
CA ILE A 549 24.48 -22.24 29.49
C ILE A 549 22.97 -22.12 29.60
N SER A 550 22.22 -23.19 29.33
CA SER A 550 20.77 -23.15 29.47
C SER A 550 20.36 -22.97 30.94
N ARG A 551 19.25 -22.27 31.18
CA ARG A 551 18.68 -22.07 32.53
C ARG A 551 18.44 -23.40 33.26
N ALA A 552 18.01 -24.45 32.54
CA ALA A 552 17.83 -25.78 33.11
C ALA A 552 19.15 -26.37 33.64
N LYS A 553 20.21 -26.34 32.82
CA LYS A 553 21.55 -26.82 33.21
C LYS A 553 22.12 -26.01 34.35
N TYR A 554 21.96 -24.68 34.34
CA TYR A 554 22.39 -23.81 35.44
C TYR A 554 21.76 -24.21 36.78
N ARG A 555 20.45 -24.48 36.80
CA ARG A 555 19.74 -24.93 38.00
C ARG A 555 20.23 -26.29 38.49
N GLU A 556 20.41 -27.25 37.57
CA GLU A 556 20.91 -28.59 37.88
C GLU A 556 22.32 -28.54 38.49
N ILE A 557 23.23 -27.80 37.85
CA ILE A 557 24.62 -27.67 38.30
C ILE A 557 24.70 -26.97 39.66
N ASN A 558 23.91 -25.91 39.87
CA ASN A 558 23.90 -25.23 41.16
C ASN A 558 23.29 -26.10 42.28
N ALA A 559 22.27 -26.91 41.97
CA ALA A 559 21.75 -27.88 42.93
C ALA A 559 22.82 -28.92 43.31
N ASP A 560 23.59 -29.42 42.34
CA ASP A 560 24.68 -30.37 42.56
C ASP A 560 25.87 -29.78 43.30
N LEU A 561 26.25 -28.54 43.00
CA LEU A 561 27.32 -27.82 43.71
C LEU A 561 26.93 -27.55 45.16
N ASN A 562 25.66 -27.16 45.40
CA ASN A 562 25.14 -26.97 46.75
C ASN A 562 25.09 -28.28 47.54
N ARG A 563 24.67 -29.40 46.93
CA ARG A 563 24.73 -30.75 47.54
C ARG A 563 26.15 -31.15 47.93
N LYS A 564 27.15 -30.74 47.15
CA LYS A 564 28.58 -31.02 47.38
C LYS A 564 29.28 -29.98 48.26
N GLY A 565 28.55 -28.98 48.79
CA GLY A 565 29.11 -27.90 49.62
C GLY A 565 30.09 -26.97 48.89
N LYS A 566 30.03 -26.92 47.56
CA LYS A 566 30.91 -26.11 46.70
C LYS A 566 30.29 -24.75 46.40
N LYS A 567 31.12 -23.76 46.04
CA LYS A 567 30.64 -22.43 45.63
C LYS A 567 29.79 -22.54 44.36
N PRO A 568 28.54 -22.03 44.35
CA PRO A 568 27.66 -22.06 43.19
C PRO A 568 28.14 -21.09 42.10
N ILE A 569 27.68 -21.31 40.87
CA ILE A 569 27.91 -20.44 39.73
C ILE A 569 27.09 -19.15 39.92
N LYS A 570 27.70 -17.99 39.66
CA LYS A 570 26.97 -16.72 39.52
C LYS A 570 26.81 -16.40 38.03
N ALA A 571 25.57 -16.21 37.60
CA ALA A 571 25.25 -15.88 36.22
C ALA A 571 24.23 -14.73 36.18
N ARG A 572 24.28 -13.93 35.10
CA ARG A 572 23.21 -13.00 34.71
C ARG A 572 22.35 -13.66 33.63
N ASP A 573 21.15 -13.15 33.41
CA ASP A 573 20.37 -13.54 32.24
C ASP A 573 21.07 -13.11 30.95
N ALA A 574 20.99 -13.94 29.91
CA ALA A 574 21.57 -13.59 28.62
C ALA A 574 20.71 -12.57 27.88
N GLU A 575 21.35 -11.60 27.25
CA GLU A 575 20.70 -10.50 26.54
C GLU A 575 20.54 -10.84 25.04
N PRO A 576 19.30 -10.87 24.51
CA PRO A 576 19.06 -11.12 23.09
C PRO A 576 19.47 -9.92 22.24
N ALA A 577 19.73 -10.16 20.95
CA ALA A 577 20.07 -9.09 20.02
C ALA A 577 18.86 -8.19 19.72
N THR A 578 19.15 -6.92 19.44
CA THR A 578 18.18 -5.94 18.93
C THR A 578 18.31 -5.76 17.43
N PHE A 579 17.21 -5.37 16.78
CA PHE A 579 17.14 -5.28 15.33
C PHE A 579 16.24 -4.16 14.86
N ASP A 580 16.48 -3.71 13.63
CA ASP A 580 15.57 -2.89 12.84
C ASP A 580 15.01 -3.69 11.66
N ASN A 581 13.77 -3.39 11.28
CA ASN A 581 13.19 -3.94 10.05
C ASN A 581 13.73 -3.16 8.86
N ILE A 582 14.12 -3.85 7.79
CA ILE A 582 14.55 -3.22 6.53
C ILE A 582 13.66 -3.67 5.38
N LEU A 583 13.25 -2.71 4.55
CA LEU A 583 12.53 -2.99 3.31
C LEU A 583 13.53 -3.15 2.17
N LEU A 584 13.57 -4.33 1.57
CA LEU A 584 14.43 -4.62 0.42
C LEU A 584 13.59 -4.76 -0.85
N GLY A 585 14.12 -4.25 -1.96
CA GLY A 585 13.57 -4.55 -3.28
C GLY A 585 13.71 -6.02 -3.65
N ILE A 586 12.81 -6.53 -4.50
CA ILE A 586 12.78 -7.93 -4.90
C ILE A 586 14.13 -8.45 -5.44
N THR A 587 14.90 -7.62 -6.16
CA THR A 587 16.22 -8.04 -6.68
C THR A 587 17.22 -8.30 -5.56
N HIS A 588 17.27 -7.42 -4.56
CA HIS A 588 18.15 -7.58 -3.40
C HIS A 588 17.69 -8.73 -2.48
N ALA A 589 16.37 -8.92 -2.33
CA ALA A 589 15.80 -10.02 -1.57
C ALA A 589 16.17 -11.38 -2.18
N ALA A 590 16.09 -11.53 -3.51
CA ALA A 590 16.45 -12.77 -4.21
C ALA A 590 17.94 -13.14 -4.08
N LEU A 591 18.83 -12.15 -4.15
CA LEU A 591 20.28 -12.34 -3.99
C LEU A 591 20.67 -12.73 -2.56
N SER A 592 19.84 -12.38 -1.57
CA SER A 592 20.10 -12.60 -0.14
C SER A 592 19.45 -13.88 0.40
N THR A 593 19.06 -14.79 -0.50
CA THR A 593 18.51 -16.10 -0.14
C THR A 593 19.56 -16.98 0.53
N GLU A 594 19.13 -17.91 1.40
CA GLU A 594 20.08 -18.79 2.10
C GLU A 594 20.76 -19.79 1.16
N SER A 595 20.02 -20.26 0.14
CA SER A 595 20.58 -21.14 -0.87
C SER A 595 21.47 -20.37 -1.83
N PHE A 596 22.78 -20.64 -1.76
CA PHE A 596 23.71 -20.08 -2.74
C PHE A 596 23.52 -20.70 -4.14
N ILE A 597 22.97 -21.93 -4.25
CA ILE A 597 22.64 -22.56 -5.54
C ILE A 597 21.52 -21.77 -6.22
N SER A 598 20.46 -21.45 -5.47
CA SER A 598 19.36 -20.63 -5.96
C SER A 598 19.83 -19.22 -6.33
N ALA A 599 20.57 -18.55 -5.44
CA ALA A 599 21.08 -17.21 -5.70
C ALA A 599 22.02 -17.15 -6.92
N ALA A 600 22.89 -18.14 -7.11
CA ALA A 600 23.85 -18.19 -8.21
C ALA A 600 23.20 -18.32 -9.59
N SER A 601 22.00 -18.91 -9.65
CA SER A 601 21.21 -19.04 -10.88
C SER A 601 20.48 -17.75 -11.30
N PHE A 602 20.37 -16.78 -10.39
CA PHE A 602 19.65 -15.53 -10.63
C PHE A 602 20.56 -14.50 -11.30
N GLN A 603 21.45 -13.87 -10.54
CA GLN A 603 22.37 -12.79 -10.96
C GLN A 603 23.66 -12.79 -10.13
N GLU A 604 24.67 -12.06 -10.62
CA GLU A 604 25.97 -11.90 -9.92
C GLU A 604 26.63 -13.22 -9.52
N THR A 605 26.53 -14.26 -10.37
CA THR A 605 26.99 -15.63 -10.08
C THR A 605 28.41 -15.70 -9.51
N THR A 606 29.35 -14.91 -10.07
CA THR A 606 30.74 -14.87 -9.60
C THR A 606 30.85 -14.41 -8.14
N LYS A 607 30.12 -13.37 -7.76
CA LYS A 607 30.11 -12.82 -6.40
C LYS A 607 29.46 -13.80 -5.43
N VAL A 608 28.32 -14.40 -5.80
CA VAL A 608 27.62 -15.39 -4.98
C VAL A 608 28.52 -16.60 -4.69
N LEU A 609 29.15 -17.17 -5.72
CA LEU A 609 30.04 -18.33 -5.57
C LEU A 609 31.31 -18.00 -4.79
N THR A 610 31.87 -16.79 -4.96
CA THR A 610 33.06 -16.35 -4.21
C THR A 610 32.76 -16.24 -2.72
N ASN A 611 31.62 -15.65 -2.35
CA ASN A 611 31.20 -15.55 -0.95
C ASN A 611 30.91 -16.93 -0.36
N ALA A 612 30.19 -17.78 -1.08
CA ALA A 612 29.89 -19.14 -0.64
C ALA A 612 31.16 -19.97 -0.42
N ALA A 613 32.16 -19.83 -1.29
CA ALA A 613 33.46 -20.50 -1.16
C ALA A 613 34.27 -19.98 0.04
N THR A 614 34.26 -18.66 0.27
CA THR A 614 35.00 -18.02 1.38
C THR A 614 34.42 -18.43 2.74
N GLU A 615 33.10 -18.55 2.82
CA GLU A 615 32.38 -18.94 4.03
C GLU A 615 32.23 -20.47 4.18
N ALA A 616 32.65 -21.25 3.19
CA ALA A 616 32.40 -22.70 3.11
C ALA A 616 30.93 -23.07 3.35
N ARG A 617 30.01 -22.36 2.70
CA ARG A 617 28.56 -22.56 2.87
C ARG A 617 28.14 -23.97 2.44
N VAL A 618 27.18 -24.54 3.16
CA VAL A 618 26.53 -25.82 2.85
C VAL A 618 25.06 -25.56 2.51
N ASP A 619 24.62 -26.06 1.36
CA ASP A 619 23.23 -25.96 0.93
C ASP A 619 22.44 -27.20 1.35
N ASN A 620 21.24 -27.00 1.89
CA ASN A 620 20.38 -28.07 2.40
C ASN A 620 19.27 -28.47 1.41
N LEU A 621 19.26 -27.91 0.19
CA LEU A 621 18.31 -28.22 -0.89
C LEU A 621 16.86 -28.14 -0.41
N VAL A 622 16.53 -27.04 0.25
CA VAL A 622 15.24 -26.87 0.93
C VAL A 622 14.22 -26.28 -0.04
N GLY A 623 14.62 -25.42 -0.96
CA GLY A 623 13.79 -24.70 -1.90
C GLY A 623 13.42 -25.47 -3.16
N LEU A 624 12.60 -24.85 -4.01
CA LEU A 624 12.21 -25.43 -5.29
C LEU A 624 13.39 -25.50 -6.25
N LYS A 625 14.12 -24.39 -6.40
CA LYS A 625 15.09 -24.22 -7.48
C LYS A 625 16.32 -25.09 -7.31
N GLU A 626 16.85 -25.22 -6.10
CA GLU A 626 18.00 -26.12 -5.89
C GLU A 626 17.66 -27.56 -6.26
N ASN A 627 16.46 -28.03 -5.90
CA ASN A 627 16.03 -29.39 -6.22
C ASN A 627 15.86 -29.57 -7.73
N VAL A 628 15.34 -28.57 -8.46
CA VAL A 628 15.29 -28.61 -9.93
C VAL A 628 16.70 -28.69 -10.54
N VAL A 629 17.64 -27.85 -10.08
CA VAL A 629 19.03 -27.84 -10.57
C VAL A 629 19.74 -29.18 -10.31
N MET A 630 19.48 -29.79 -9.15
CA MET A 630 20.06 -31.08 -8.77
C MET A 630 19.33 -32.30 -9.36
N GLY A 631 18.19 -32.12 -10.03
CA GLY A 631 17.38 -33.22 -10.57
C GLY A 631 16.61 -34.01 -9.51
N HIS A 632 16.33 -33.42 -8.36
CA HIS A 632 15.51 -33.99 -7.29
C HIS A 632 14.04 -33.63 -7.45
N LEU A 633 13.16 -34.38 -6.78
CA LEU A 633 11.75 -33.99 -6.62
C LEU A 633 11.65 -32.69 -5.84
N ILE A 634 10.91 -31.72 -6.39
CA ILE A 634 10.66 -30.44 -5.74
C ILE A 634 9.89 -30.62 -4.42
N PRO A 635 10.18 -29.83 -3.37
CA PRO A 635 9.54 -29.95 -2.06
C PRO A 635 8.17 -29.24 -2.02
N ALA A 636 7.34 -29.45 -3.04
CA ALA A 636 5.97 -28.95 -3.17
C ALA A 636 5.07 -30.01 -3.81
N GLY A 637 3.75 -29.88 -3.62
CA GLY A 637 2.75 -30.83 -4.07
C GLY A 637 3.08 -32.26 -3.66
N THR A 638 3.07 -33.18 -4.63
CA THR A 638 3.38 -34.60 -4.44
C THR A 638 4.82 -34.88 -4.01
N GLY A 639 5.74 -33.92 -4.19
CA GLY A 639 7.14 -34.08 -3.82
C GLY A 639 7.44 -33.89 -2.33
N LEU A 640 6.45 -33.45 -1.53
CA LEU A 640 6.56 -33.33 -0.08
C LEU A 640 6.92 -34.66 0.59
N LYS A 641 7.82 -34.62 1.57
CA LYS A 641 8.25 -35.81 2.34
C LYS A 641 7.07 -36.52 3.02
N LYS A 642 6.05 -35.76 3.45
CA LYS A 642 4.82 -36.30 4.09
C LYS A 642 4.10 -37.32 3.20
N TYR A 643 4.10 -37.12 1.89
CA TYR A 643 3.36 -37.96 0.94
C TYR A 643 4.17 -39.18 0.46
N ARG A 644 5.50 -39.18 0.63
CA ARG A 644 6.37 -40.27 0.13
C ARG A 644 6.17 -41.61 0.83
N ASN A 645 5.76 -41.58 2.09
CA ASN A 645 5.65 -42.78 2.93
C ASN A 645 4.19 -43.14 3.25
N ILE A 646 3.23 -42.62 2.49
CA ILE A 646 1.82 -43.00 2.66
C ILE A 646 1.65 -44.41 2.08
N ILE A 647 1.37 -45.36 2.96
CA ILE A 647 0.99 -46.73 2.59
C ILE A 647 -0.54 -46.72 2.50
N LEU A 648 -1.07 -46.80 1.27
CA LEU A 648 -2.51 -46.97 1.06
C LEU A 648 -2.85 -48.42 1.40
N THR A 649 -3.56 -48.64 2.51
CA THR A 649 -4.28 -49.89 2.75
C THR A 649 -5.55 -49.83 1.91
N ALA A 650 -5.70 -50.74 0.95
CA ALA A 650 -6.96 -50.90 0.24
C ALA A 650 -7.98 -51.47 1.23
N ASP A 651 -8.83 -50.61 1.80
CA ASP A 651 -10.13 -51.09 2.25
C ASP A 651 -10.91 -51.42 0.99
N GLU A 652 -11.36 -52.67 0.87
CA GLU A 652 -12.21 -53.14 -0.22
C GLU A 652 -13.44 -52.22 -0.29
N VAL A 653 -13.42 -51.29 -1.25
CA VAL A 653 -14.62 -50.58 -1.65
C VAL A 653 -15.48 -51.65 -2.30
N GLU A 654 -16.49 -52.15 -1.58
CA GLU A 654 -17.61 -52.87 -2.18
C GLU A 654 -18.21 -51.93 -3.23
N THR A 655 -17.79 -52.11 -4.49
CA THR A 655 -18.48 -51.53 -5.62
C THR A 655 -19.91 -52.05 -5.58
N PRO A 656 -20.95 -51.20 -5.47
CA PRO A 656 -22.32 -51.67 -5.58
C PRO A 656 -22.49 -52.26 -6.98
N VAL A 657 -22.70 -53.57 -7.04
CA VAL A 657 -23.05 -54.27 -8.27
C VAL A 657 -24.39 -53.71 -8.71
N ILE A 658 -24.39 -52.90 -9.77
CA ILE A 658 -25.61 -52.51 -10.46
C ILE A 658 -26.08 -53.78 -11.17
N GLU A 659 -27.12 -54.42 -10.64
CA GLU A 659 -27.82 -55.50 -11.34
C GLU A 659 -28.50 -54.90 -12.59
N GLU A 660 -27.94 -55.17 -13.76
CA GLU A 660 -28.64 -54.97 -15.03
C GLU A 660 -29.84 -55.91 -15.08
N THR A 661 -31.03 -55.39 -14.79
CA THR A 661 -32.30 -56.05 -15.11
C THR A 661 -32.45 -56.10 -16.63
N VAL A 662 -32.10 -57.23 -17.22
CA VAL A 662 -32.41 -57.55 -18.62
C VAL A 662 -33.92 -57.79 -18.72
N GLU A 663 -34.64 -56.81 -19.27
CA GLU A 663 -36.02 -56.99 -19.72
C GLU A 663 -36.03 -57.96 -20.92
N THR A 664 -36.50 -59.18 -20.70
CA THR A 664 -36.86 -60.11 -21.78
C THR A 664 -38.14 -59.62 -22.46
N GLU A 665 -38.01 -59.06 -23.66
CA GLU A 665 -39.13 -58.95 -24.61
C GLU A 665 -39.61 -60.36 -24.96
N LYS A 666 -40.82 -60.69 -24.52
CA LYS A 666 -41.57 -61.85 -25.00
C LYS A 666 -42.26 -61.44 -26.30
N GLU A 667 -41.81 -61.98 -27.42
CA GLU A 667 -42.62 -62.10 -28.63
C GLU A 667 -43.84 -62.97 -28.33
N SER A 668 -45.03 -62.44 -28.60
CA SER A 668 -46.26 -63.21 -28.70
C SER A 668 -47.13 -62.69 -29.84
N ALA A 669 -47.37 -63.62 -30.79
CA ALA A 669 -48.28 -63.61 -31.94
C ALA A 669 -47.77 -62.99 -33.25
#